data_AF-A0A2A2QJS2-F1
#
_entry.id   AF-A0A2A2QJS2-F1
#
_cell.length_a   1.000
_cell.length_b   1.000
_cell.length_c   1.000
_cell.angle_alpha   90.00
_cell.angle_beta   90.00
_cell.angle_gamma   90.00
#
_symmetry.space_group_name_H-M   'P 1'
#
loop_
_entity.id
_entity.type
_entity.pdbx_description
1 polymer ?
#
loop_
_entity_poly.entity_id
_entity_poly.type
_entity_poly.pdbx_seq_one_letter_code
_entity_poly.pdbx_strand_id
1 'polypeptide(L)'
;MQALRLTLILPLAALGALLAKPLISPKPEARRLEVLFFGAPTAAHPGHDPVTRYRAVKKHLGTEGIDFTYTQDPAEAFDPANLAKYDALLMYGNWAQNGPLPANQLKALTDYVEGGGGFLPIHCASACYGGSPEFIKLVGGRFKSHQTGVFQVTNVNKSHPIMRSYGGFKAWDETYVHDNHGDDRVILEKRDAEPWTWVRGQGKGRVFYTAAGHDHRVWDLPEFHDLIKRAVFWSVGPEKYKLLQALQLPKLEQEKVELPGYLKRELITKAQKPVSPADSMKLAQVPAGFELSLFAAEPDIVNPIFVNWDHKGRAYVIQTTDYPNELRANNLGHDKIIICDDTNKDGRADKFTTFADKLSIPSSLTFANGGVIATNCSEILFLKDTDGDDKADVRQVLISGFSTGDTHAGVSNLRYAHDGWVYGTVGYAGFKGTVGGKPLQFTQGVFRFTPDGSKMEYLQATTNNTWGLGFTSDFDLMGSTANGNPSFYLTAPQADYAAAGMQAPRTPRADDNPIFNPSSADIRQVDQFDRYTAGAGHAFYTAERFPAPWRDKIAFVTEGTGKLVGMFEVSREGAGYKSVQHFNNLYNSADAWSGPVCAETGPDGAVWICDWYNLIIQHNPTPNKAGSGLDARNGKGNAYETPLRDKQHGRVYRVYPKGTTDDANPGLDPTKPETLIAGLDHPNLFWRLHAQRLIVESGKKDLAAKLAEKVKSDTRGAAHAVYALAGLGALEAATATDALNSGVRAVQRAGIAAATPQQLKDAFVADGKIKASGDRELAETLVGLSRLPEEADLGKALFNLITTDETRIIKDVTLKDAWQIAANRHASSVTAAAKAAGFGGDTTTAAAMPNLLPNPGFSEVADGKPRGWTDLRTYGGAGAGVVKLTSSPQGRDGSTCLSIVSEKPTDSGAAIIVPIKRSTRYRLSAWIKTINHKPTGNGPGALLNVHGGERTNTVKGSADWTQVSTEFDSGDRSELLIHCLFGGYGGATGTVLYDDVSLTEMAGGSGAKGMIAALAARANPTPVAPPKEKKFKADPAVHERGLAVYSLTCVACHQPTGAGLENAFPPLDDSDWLTGDPTLPISIVIGGLQGPVKVSGKNYNAVMPPHVDLDDQKISDVLTYVRQTWSNDASAVTAAQVKEVRARMKDRKTPWTASELGR
;
A
#
# COMPACT_ATOMS: atom_id res chain seq x y z
N MET A 1 23.99 38.76 69.04
CA MET A 1 23.64 40.19 68.87
C MET A 1 24.07 40.57 67.46
N GLN A 2 23.14 40.59 66.52
CA GLN A 2 22.22 41.72 66.25
C GLN A 2 22.92 42.83 65.44
N ALA A 3 22.52 42.91 64.17
CA ALA A 3 21.92 44.09 63.54
C ALA A 3 22.56 44.53 62.21
N LEU A 4 21.67 44.62 61.21
CA LEU A 4 21.73 45.40 59.96
C LEU A 4 22.67 44.95 58.83
N ARG A 5 22.08 44.39 57.77
CA ARG A 5 21.88 45.10 56.49
C ARG A 5 20.94 44.32 55.55
N LEU A 6 19.69 44.76 55.50
CA LEU A 6 18.73 44.52 54.42
C LEU A 6 18.94 45.63 53.39
N THR A 7 19.33 45.33 52.14
CA THR A 7 18.78 45.90 50.87
C THR A 7 19.63 45.46 49.67
N LEU A 8 18.95 45.22 48.53
CA LEU A 8 19.42 44.89 47.18
C LEU A 8 19.65 43.41 46.82
N ILE A 9 18.56 42.61 46.68
CA ILE A 9 18.46 41.59 45.62
C ILE A 9 17.00 41.45 45.17
N LEU A 10 16.60 42.23 44.16
CA LEU A 10 15.47 42.02 43.22
C LEU A 10 15.58 43.19 42.22
N PRO A 11 15.87 42.98 40.92
CA PRO A 11 15.20 42.00 40.06
C PRO A 11 16.15 41.30 39.04
N LEU A 12 16.39 40.00 39.19
CA LEU A 12 16.87 39.15 38.07
C LEU A 12 15.90 38.01 37.72
N ALA A 13 14.96 37.67 38.60
CA ALA A 13 13.94 36.65 38.33
C ALA A 13 12.79 37.13 37.43
N ALA A 14 12.63 38.45 37.24
CA ALA A 14 11.55 39.03 36.43
C ALA A 14 11.92 39.24 34.95
N LEU A 15 13.21 39.20 34.57
CA LEU A 15 13.63 39.35 33.17
C LEU A 15 13.65 38.02 32.38
N GLY A 16 13.76 36.87 33.07
CA GLY A 16 13.74 35.55 32.42
C GLY A 16 12.36 35.09 31.95
N ALA A 17 11.28 35.63 32.52
CA ALA A 17 9.90 35.30 32.16
C ALA A 17 9.35 36.12 30.97
N LEU A 18 10.09 37.15 30.50
CA LEU A 18 9.64 38.06 29.43
C LEU A 18 10.17 37.68 28.03
N LEU A 19 10.87 36.55 27.88
CA LEU A 19 11.41 36.09 26.60
C LEU A 19 10.89 34.72 26.13
N ALA A 20 10.03 34.05 26.90
CA ALA A 20 9.30 32.88 26.39
C ALA A 20 8.24 33.39 25.40
N LYS A 21 8.48 33.20 24.09
CA LYS A 21 7.41 33.40 23.09
C LYS A 21 6.30 32.40 23.44
N PRO A 22 5.04 32.82 23.60
CA PRO A 22 3.95 31.90 23.89
C PRO A 22 3.87 30.84 22.80
N LEU A 23 3.45 29.62 23.17
CA LEU A 23 3.03 28.56 22.24
C LEU A 23 2.34 29.18 21.03
N ILE A 24 2.82 28.86 19.83
CA ILE A 24 2.07 29.16 18.60
C ILE A 24 0.94 28.13 18.55
N SER A 25 -0.10 28.40 19.32
CA SER A 25 -1.37 27.69 19.30
C SER A 25 -2.46 28.65 18.80
N PRO A 26 -3.54 28.14 18.18
CA PRO A 26 -4.68 28.97 17.80
C PRO A 26 -5.23 29.69 19.04
N LYS A 27 -5.27 31.02 18.99
CA LYS A 27 -5.88 31.81 20.06
C LYS A 27 -7.40 31.66 20.01
N PRO A 28 -8.12 31.50 21.14
CA PRO A 28 -9.58 31.36 21.13
C PRO A 28 -10.30 32.51 20.40
N GLU A 29 -9.74 33.72 20.47
CA GLU A 29 -10.23 34.94 19.83
C GLU A 29 -9.94 35.05 18.32
N ALA A 30 -9.21 34.09 17.73
CA ALA A 30 -8.81 34.10 16.32
C ALA A 30 -8.69 32.67 15.77
N ARG A 31 -9.67 32.24 14.97
CA ARG A 31 -9.75 30.85 14.46
C ARG A 31 -10.48 30.74 13.13
N ARG A 32 -10.28 29.60 12.47
CA ARG A 32 -11.00 29.18 11.27
C ARG A 32 -12.46 28.85 11.62
N LEU A 33 -13.34 28.87 10.60
CA LEU A 33 -14.75 28.52 10.76
C LEU A 33 -14.94 27.01 10.64
N GLU A 34 -15.68 26.42 11.57
CA GLU A 34 -15.97 24.99 11.61
C GLU A 34 -17.35 24.71 11.00
N VAL A 35 -17.41 23.90 9.94
CA VAL A 35 -18.64 23.56 9.24
C VAL A 35 -18.85 22.04 9.23
N LEU A 36 -19.94 21.59 9.85
CA LEU A 36 -20.37 20.20 9.75
C LEU A 36 -21.11 20.00 8.43
N PHE A 37 -20.58 19.16 7.55
CA PHE A 37 -21.24 18.70 6.35
C PHE A 37 -21.98 17.38 6.67
N PHE A 38 -23.30 17.45 6.75
CA PHE A 38 -24.16 16.29 6.96
C PHE A 38 -24.70 15.77 5.62
N GLY A 39 -24.15 14.63 5.20
CA GLY A 39 -24.47 13.94 3.94
C GLY A 39 -25.41 12.75 4.12
N ALA A 40 -26.28 12.46 3.15
CA ALA A 40 -26.92 11.13 3.08
C ALA A 40 -25.96 10.07 2.52
N PRO A 41 -26.05 8.78 2.92
CA PRO A 41 -25.25 7.73 2.30
C PRO A 41 -25.46 7.68 0.78
N THR A 42 -24.39 7.71 -0.02
CA THR A 42 -24.49 7.72 -1.50
C THR A 42 -25.27 6.51 -2.03
N ALA A 43 -25.21 5.36 -1.33
CA ALA A 43 -25.97 4.16 -1.66
C ALA A 43 -27.50 4.35 -1.62
N ALA A 44 -28.01 5.33 -0.85
CA ALA A 44 -29.45 5.59 -0.76
C ALA A 44 -29.99 6.29 -2.01
N HIS A 45 -29.17 7.08 -2.71
CA HIS A 45 -29.56 7.74 -3.95
C HIS A 45 -28.32 8.13 -4.78
N PRO A 46 -27.81 7.26 -5.68
CA PRO A 46 -26.55 7.50 -6.39
C PRO A 46 -26.45 8.81 -7.19
N GLY A 47 -27.59 9.42 -7.56
CA GLY A 47 -27.62 10.74 -8.22
C GLY A 47 -27.25 11.91 -7.29
N HIS A 48 -27.36 11.73 -5.98
CA HIS A 48 -26.94 12.69 -4.96
C HIS A 48 -25.78 12.07 -4.20
N ASP A 49 -24.54 12.42 -4.58
CA ASP A 49 -23.31 11.86 -4.01
C ASP A 49 -22.61 12.84 -3.06
N PRO A 50 -22.94 12.85 -1.75
CA PRO A 50 -22.55 13.92 -0.84
C PRO A 50 -21.06 13.90 -0.52
N VAL A 51 -20.42 12.73 -0.53
CA VAL A 51 -18.98 12.59 -0.28
C VAL A 51 -18.19 13.32 -1.37
N THR A 52 -18.56 13.15 -2.64
CA THR A 52 -17.94 13.89 -3.75
C THR A 52 -18.21 15.39 -3.64
N ARG A 53 -19.39 15.82 -3.15
CA ARG A 53 -19.73 17.24 -2.97
C ARG A 53 -18.93 17.88 -1.84
N TYR A 54 -18.84 17.19 -0.70
CA TYR A 54 -17.98 17.54 0.42
C TYR A 54 -16.54 17.73 -0.03
N ARG A 55 -16.00 16.77 -0.79
CA ARG A 55 -14.64 16.83 -1.33
C ARG A 55 -14.45 18.02 -2.27
N ALA A 56 -15.44 18.32 -3.11
CA ALA A 56 -15.41 19.46 -4.03
C ALA A 56 -15.34 20.81 -3.30
N VAL A 57 -16.15 21.04 -2.28
CA VAL A 57 -16.08 22.32 -1.53
C VAL A 57 -14.87 22.39 -0.60
N LYS A 58 -14.52 21.27 0.06
CA LYS A 58 -13.39 21.24 1.00
C LYS A 58 -12.07 21.63 0.33
N LYS A 59 -11.80 21.09 -0.87
CA LYS A 59 -10.54 21.37 -1.58
C LYS A 59 -10.42 22.82 -2.09
N HIS A 60 -11.53 23.50 -2.36
CA HIS A 60 -11.53 24.85 -2.92
C HIS A 60 -11.69 25.95 -1.87
N LEU A 61 -12.29 25.65 -0.71
CA LEU A 61 -12.56 26.64 0.34
C LEU A 61 -11.60 26.58 1.53
N GLY A 62 -10.65 25.63 1.54
CA GLY A 62 -9.65 25.53 2.62
C GLY A 62 -8.76 26.78 2.76
N THR A 63 -8.43 27.47 1.66
CA THR A 63 -7.67 28.74 1.72
C THR A 63 -8.49 29.92 2.24
N GLU A 64 -9.81 29.78 2.34
CA GLU A 64 -10.74 30.83 2.77
C GLU A 64 -11.04 30.76 4.29
N GLY A 65 -10.37 29.86 5.02
CA GLY A 65 -10.55 29.70 6.46
C GLY A 65 -11.79 28.92 6.86
N ILE A 66 -12.28 28.04 5.99
CA ILE A 66 -13.46 27.20 6.23
C ILE A 66 -13.01 25.73 6.32
N ASP A 67 -13.25 25.13 7.48
CA ASP A 67 -12.93 23.75 7.78
C ASP A 67 -14.19 22.90 7.72
N PHE A 68 -14.26 22.04 6.69
CA PHE A 68 -15.37 21.10 6.56
C PHE A 68 -15.04 19.78 7.25
N THR A 69 -15.96 19.31 8.08
CA THR A 69 -15.98 17.97 8.69
C THR A 69 -17.20 17.23 8.19
N TYR A 70 -17.05 15.99 7.72
CA TYR A 70 -18.15 15.21 7.16
C TYR A 70 -18.69 14.19 8.15
N THR A 71 -20.02 14.04 8.20
CA THR A 71 -20.69 12.88 8.78
C THR A 71 -21.89 12.48 7.93
N GLN A 72 -22.24 11.20 8.01
CA GLN A 72 -23.47 10.65 7.45
C GLN A 72 -24.33 9.96 8.50
N ASP A 73 -23.98 10.09 9.78
CA ASP A 73 -24.74 9.54 10.91
C ASP A 73 -25.66 10.63 11.48
N PRO A 74 -27.00 10.51 11.36
CA PRO A 74 -27.93 11.47 11.96
C PRO A 74 -27.79 11.59 13.47
N ALA A 75 -27.38 10.52 14.18
CA ALA A 75 -27.19 10.56 15.62
C ALA A 75 -25.98 11.42 16.00
N GLU A 76 -24.93 11.41 15.19
CA GLU A 76 -23.77 12.29 15.36
C GLU A 76 -24.08 13.73 14.90
N ALA A 77 -24.79 13.88 13.78
CA ALA A 77 -25.09 15.18 13.18
C ALA A 77 -26.03 16.03 14.03
N PHE A 78 -26.99 15.39 14.71
CA PHE A 78 -28.00 16.05 15.54
C PHE A 78 -27.82 15.79 17.04
N ASP A 79 -26.58 15.53 17.47
CA ASP A 79 -26.20 15.53 18.88
C ASP A 79 -25.85 16.97 19.34
N PRO A 80 -26.46 17.50 20.41
CA PRO A 80 -26.18 18.86 20.88
C PRO A 80 -24.71 19.12 21.23
N ALA A 81 -24.01 18.15 21.83
CA ALA A 81 -22.61 18.31 22.22
C ALA A 81 -21.68 18.31 21.00
N ASN A 82 -22.02 17.54 19.96
CA ASN A 82 -21.30 17.57 18.70
C ASN A 82 -21.57 18.85 17.91
N LEU A 83 -22.84 19.25 17.76
CA LEU A 83 -23.24 20.50 17.07
C LEU A 83 -22.57 21.73 17.68
N ALA A 84 -22.37 21.75 18.99
CA ALA A 84 -21.68 22.85 19.69
C ALA A 84 -20.23 23.08 19.23
N LYS A 85 -19.60 22.11 18.56
CA LYS A 85 -18.24 22.25 18.00
C LYS A 85 -18.23 23.05 16.69
N TYR A 86 -19.38 23.23 16.04
CA TYR A 86 -19.46 23.78 14.69
C TYR A 86 -20.17 25.14 14.64
N ASP A 87 -19.68 26.02 13.79
CA ASP A 87 -20.26 27.34 13.55
C ASP A 87 -21.51 27.28 12.66
N ALA A 88 -21.51 26.33 11.73
CA ALA A 88 -22.64 26.04 10.86
C ALA A 88 -22.78 24.54 10.55
N LEU A 89 -24.01 24.14 10.22
CA LEU A 89 -24.38 22.84 9.65
C LEU A 89 -24.79 23.03 8.18
N LEU A 90 -24.06 22.39 7.26
CA LEU A 90 -24.43 22.27 5.85
C LEU A 90 -25.06 20.88 5.64
N MET A 91 -26.26 20.85 5.09
CA MET A 91 -26.98 19.60 4.86
C MET A 91 -27.18 19.35 3.36
N TYR A 92 -26.84 18.14 2.90
CA TYR A 92 -27.00 17.73 1.51
C TYR A 92 -27.27 16.22 1.42
N GLY A 93 -28.39 15.83 0.81
CA GLY A 93 -28.77 14.43 0.63
C GLY A 93 -30.27 14.23 0.79
N ASN A 94 -30.74 13.01 0.57
CA ASN A 94 -32.16 12.64 0.69
C ASN A 94 -32.39 11.80 1.96
N TRP A 95 -32.80 12.45 3.04
CA TRP A 95 -33.13 11.81 4.30
C TRP A 95 -34.64 11.75 4.51
N ALA A 96 -35.18 10.53 4.67
CA ALA A 96 -36.57 10.27 5.05
C ALA A 96 -37.57 11.21 4.38
N GLN A 97 -37.58 11.28 3.04
CA GLN A 97 -38.25 12.36 2.30
C GLN A 97 -39.74 12.57 2.67
N ASN A 98 -40.46 11.48 2.98
CA ASN A 98 -41.86 11.53 3.42
C ASN A 98 -42.04 11.24 4.91
N GLY A 99 -40.95 10.98 5.64
CA GLY A 99 -40.96 10.69 7.07
C GLY A 99 -40.69 11.94 7.92
N PRO A 100 -40.85 11.87 9.24
CA PRO A 100 -40.44 12.93 10.15
C PRO A 100 -38.95 12.82 10.52
N LEU A 101 -38.33 13.95 10.85
CA LEU A 101 -37.09 13.97 11.63
C LEU A 101 -37.44 13.58 13.08
N PRO A 102 -36.71 12.64 13.73
CA PRO A 102 -36.97 12.27 15.11
C PRO A 102 -37.03 13.49 16.04
N ALA A 103 -38.00 13.54 16.95
CA ALA A 103 -38.31 14.73 17.72
C ALA A 103 -37.11 15.29 18.51
N ASN A 104 -36.26 14.41 19.06
CA ASN A 104 -35.03 14.80 19.75
C ASN A 104 -34.00 15.44 18.80
N GLN A 105 -33.83 14.89 17.58
CA GLN A 105 -32.92 15.42 16.57
C GLN A 105 -33.43 16.75 16.00
N LEU A 106 -34.74 16.85 15.75
CA LEU A 106 -35.39 18.10 15.34
C LEU A 106 -35.22 19.19 16.40
N LYS A 107 -35.39 18.84 17.68
CA LYS A 107 -35.15 19.76 18.79
C LYS A 107 -33.68 20.20 18.82
N ALA A 108 -32.73 19.27 18.72
CA ALA A 108 -31.30 19.61 18.73
C ALA A 108 -30.92 20.57 17.58
N LEU A 109 -31.40 20.31 16.36
CA LEU A 109 -31.21 21.19 15.22
C LEU A 109 -31.84 22.57 15.45
N THR A 110 -33.09 22.60 15.92
CA THR A 110 -33.82 23.86 16.16
C THR A 110 -33.15 24.69 17.24
N ASP A 111 -32.82 24.08 18.39
CA ASP A 111 -32.10 24.73 19.50
C ASP A 111 -30.74 25.28 19.03
N TYR A 112 -30.00 24.52 18.22
CA TYR A 112 -28.71 24.93 17.66
C TYR A 112 -28.86 26.18 16.79
N VAL A 113 -29.82 26.19 15.86
CA VAL A 113 -30.05 27.35 14.98
C VAL A 113 -30.56 28.53 15.80
N GLU A 114 -31.57 28.35 16.66
CA GLU A 114 -32.10 29.43 17.51
C GLU A 114 -31.04 30.04 18.43
N GLY A 115 -30.07 29.22 18.87
CA GLY A 115 -28.91 29.64 19.66
C GLY A 115 -27.86 30.44 18.88
N GLY A 116 -27.95 30.54 17.56
CA GLY A 116 -26.97 31.26 16.71
C GLY A 116 -26.09 30.34 15.85
N GLY A 117 -26.45 29.07 15.71
CA GLY A 117 -25.88 28.17 14.71
C GLY A 117 -26.31 28.57 13.29
N GLY A 118 -25.40 28.49 12.32
CA GLY A 118 -25.75 28.64 10.91
C GLY A 118 -26.34 27.36 10.35
N PHE A 119 -27.36 27.44 9.49
CA PHE A 119 -27.91 26.27 8.80
C PHE A 119 -27.96 26.50 7.28
N LEU A 120 -27.36 25.59 6.52
CA LEU A 120 -27.21 25.67 5.07
C LEU A 120 -27.75 24.39 4.41
N PRO A 121 -29.08 24.21 4.31
CA PRO A 121 -29.66 23.19 3.44
C PRO A 121 -29.36 23.52 1.96
N ILE A 122 -28.78 22.56 1.23
CA ILE A 122 -28.44 22.71 -0.19
C ILE A 122 -29.23 21.71 -1.03
N HIS A 123 -29.81 22.20 -2.12
CA HIS A 123 -30.45 21.42 -3.18
C HIS A 123 -31.53 20.46 -2.67
N CYS A 124 -31.20 19.18 -2.52
CA CYS A 124 -32.14 18.12 -2.15
C CYS A 124 -32.49 18.12 -0.65
N ALA A 125 -31.81 18.92 0.17
CA ALA A 125 -32.15 19.08 1.57
C ALA A 125 -33.61 19.57 1.80
N SER A 126 -34.20 20.30 0.84
CA SER A 126 -35.61 20.70 0.89
C SER A 126 -36.60 19.55 0.67
N ALA A 127 -36.12 18.39 0.19
CA ALA A 127 -36.89 17.16 0.07
C ALA A 127 -36.80 16.29 1.32
N CYS A 128 -35.97 16.63 2.31
CA CYS A 128 -35.81 15.84 3.52
C CYS A 128 -36.95 16.05 4.51
N TYR A 129 -37.27 15.00 5.27
CA TYR A 129 -38.16 15.04 6.42
C TYR A 129 -39.52 15.73 6.16
N GLY A 130 -40.16 15.44 5.02
CA GLY A 130 -41.41 16.06 4.59
C GLY A 130 -42.60 15.84 5.54
N GLY A 131 -42.47 14.91 6.50
CA GLY A 131 -43.41 14.70 7.61
C GLY A 131 -43.21 15.63 8.81
N SER A 132 -42.24 16.54 8.78
CA SER A 132 -41.92 17.49 9.87
C SER A 132 -42.20 18.95 9.44
N PRO A 133 -43.39 19.51 9.75
CA PRO A 133 -43.73 20.89 9.44
C PRO A 133 -42.71 21.91 9.95
N GLU A 134 -42.13 21.68 11.13
CA GLU A 134 -41.12 22.54 11.74
C GLU A 134 -39.81 22.53 10.95
N PHE A 135 -39.40 21.37 10.42
CA PHE A 135 -38.23 21.27 9.54
C PHE A 135 -38.48 21.99 8.21
N ILE A 136 -39.66 21.79 7.60
CA ILE A 136 -40.04 22.48 6.36
C ILE A 136 -40.01 24.01 6.57
N LYS A 137 -40.57 24.49 7.69
CA LYS A 137 -40.50 25.91 8.07
C LYS A 137 -39.04 26.35 8.26
N LEU A 138 -38.22 25.54 8.92
CA LEU A 138 -36.81 25.82 9.14
C LEU A 138 -35.99 25.89 7.86
N VAL A 139 -36.32 25.14 6.80
CA VAL A 139 -35.72 25.26 5.45
C VAL A 139 -36.35 26.41 4.65
N GLY A 140 -37.64 26.67 4.85
CA GLY A 140 -38.41 27.75 4.25
C GLY A 140 -39.20 27.37 3.00
N GLY A 141 -39.19 26.10 2.65
CA GLY A 141 -39.86 25.60 1.46
C GLY A 141 -39.59 24.11 1.35
N ARG A 142 -40.53 23.39 0.74
CA ARG A 142 -40.44 21.96 0.54
C ARG A 142 -40.34 21.66 -0.94
N PHE A 143 -39.47 20.75 -1.31
CA PHE A 143 -39.41 20.24 -2.68
C PHE A 143 -40.76 19.66 -3.11
N LYS A 144 -41.20 19.98 -4.33
CA LYS A 144 -42.43 19.47 -4.94
C LYS A 144 -42.17 18.61 -6.17
N SER A 145 -41.39 19.14 -7.11
CA SER A 145 -41.08 18.45 -8.37
C SER A 145 -39.83 19.05 -9.01
N HIS A 146 -39.31 18.40 -10.05
CA HIS A 146 -38.20 18.92 -10.85
C HIS A 146 -38.32 18.47 -12.31
N GLN A 147 -37.56 19.12 -13.18
CA GLN A 147 -37.11 18.57 -14.46
C GLN A 147 -35.57 18.65 -14.48
N THR A 148 -34.95 18.53 -15.65
CA THR A 148 -33.52 18.77 -15.83
C THR A 148 -33.27 19.67 -17.02
N GLY A 149 -32.20 20.45 -16.99
CA GLY A 149 -31.83 21.29 -18.12
C GLY A 149 -30.75 22.29 -17.78
N VAL A 150 -30.27 22.99 -18.81
CA VAL A 150 -29.37 24.13 -18.63
C VAL A 150 -30.20 25.37 -18.34
N PHE A 151 -29.97 26.01 -17.20
CA PHE A 151 -30.61 27.27 -16.85
C PHE A 151 -29.61 28.23 -16.19
N GLN A 152 -30.04 29.48 -16.07
CA GLN A 152 -29.32 30.53 -15.37
C GLN A 152 -30.27 31.18 -14.38
N VAL A 153 -29.76 31.45 -13.19
CA VAL A 153 -30.50 32.13 -12.13
C VAL A 153 -30.29 33.64 -12.22
N THR A 154 -31.31 34.40 -11.82
CA THR A 154 -31.28 35.87 -11.82
C THR A 154 -31.20 36.41 -10.40
N ASN A 155 -30.20 37.23 -10.12
CA ASN A 155 -30.02 37.91 -8.84
C ASN A 155 -31.07 39.02 -8.68
N VAL A 156 -32.04 38.80 -7.78
CA VAL A 156 -33.15 39.75 -7.53
C VAL A 156 -32.92 40.66 -6.34
N ASN A 157 -32.00 40.30 -5.43
CA ASN A 157 -31.63 41.13 -4.27
C ASN A 157 -30.13 41.44 -4.25
N LYS A 158 -29.70 42.31 -5.17
CA LYS A 158 -28.28 42.65 -5.39
C LYS A 158 -27.62 43.42 -4.23
N SER A 159 -28.41 43.98 -3.31
CA SER A 159 -27.90 44.72 -2.15
C SER A 159 -27.58 43.80 -0.96
N HIS A 160 -28.11 42.57 -0.93
CA HIS A 160 -27.82 41.61 0.13
C HIS A 160 -26.31 41.27 0.18
N PRO A 161 -25.69 41.12 1.38
CA PRO A 161 -24.26 40.85 1.50
C PRO A 161 -23.74 39.66 0.69
N ILE A 162 -24.54 38.59 0.60
CA ILE A 162 -24.20 37.41 -0.23
C ILE A 162 -24.15 37.78 -1.73
N MET A 163 -25.06 38.63 -2.21
CA MET A 163 -25.23 38.88 -3.64
C MET A 163 -24.41 40.07 -4.16
N ARG A 164 -23.83 40.87 -3.27
CA ARG A 164 -23.03 42.05 -3.65
C ARG A 164 -21.84 41.62 -4.50
N SER A 165 -21.83 42.10 -5.75
CA SER A 165 -20.82 41.79 -6.76
C SER A 165 -20.73 40.30 -7.16
N TYR A 166 -21.76 39.51 -6.86
CA TYR A 166 -21.86 38.13 -7.32
C TYR A 166 -22.54 38.08 -8.70
N GLY A 167 -21.93 37.37 -9.66
CA GLY A 167 -22.36 37.36 -11.07
C GLY A 167 -23.40 36.29 -11.43
N GLY A 168 -23.60 35.30 -10.57
CA GLY A 168 -24.38 34.09 -10.89
C GLY A 168 -23.62 33.14 -11.84
N PHE A 169 -24.25 32.00 -12.17
CA PHE A 169 -23.69 31.01 -13.10
C PHE A 169 -24.79 30.40 -13.98
N LYS A 170 -24.36 29.73 -15.06
CA LYS A 170 -25.19 28.94 -15.95
C LYS A 170 -24.66 27.52 -16.00
N ALA A 171 -25.49 26.55 -15.67
CA ALA A 171 -25.12 25.14 -15.63
C ALA A 171 -26.31 24.26 -15.97
N TRP A 172 -26.03 23.01 -16.35
CA TRP A 172 -27.05 21.97 -16.34
C TRP A 172 -27.27 21.53 -14.90
N ASP A 173 -28.53 21.47 -14.45
CA ASP A 173 -28.89 21.02 -13.12
C ASP A 173 -30.35 20.54 -13.09
N GLU A 174 -30.84 20.09 -11.93
CA GLU A 174 -32.26 19.84 -11.72
C GLU A 174 -33.05 21.14 -11.54
N THR A 175 -34.14 21.29 -12.29
CA THR A 175 -35.01 22.46 -12.24
C THR A 175 -36.09 22.29 -11.17
N TYR A 176 -35.70 22.34 -9.90
CA TYR A 176 -36.62 22.24 -8.75
C TYR A 176 -37.78 23.24 -8.81
N VAL A 177 -38.90 22.83 -8.24
CA VAL A 177 -40.09 23.61 -7.93
C VAL A 177 -40.46 23.27 -6.49
N HIS A 178 -40.82 24.28 -5.70
CA HIS A 178 -41.14 24.09 -4.30
C HIS A 178 -42.62 24.40 -3.99
N ASP A 179 -43.12 23.84 -2.90
CA ASP A 179 -44.35 24.26 -2.23
C ASP A 179 -44.07 24.61 -0.76
N ASN A 180 -45.12 24.87 0.02
CA ASN A 180 -45.03 25.21 1.45
C ASN A 180 -44.00 26.31 1.74
N HIS A 181 -44.00 27.32 0.87
CA HIS A 181 -43.13 28.47 0.97
C HIS A 181 -43.39 29.23 2.27
N GLY A 182 -42.34 29.43 3.07
CA GLY A 182 -42.38 30.35 4.21
C GLY A 182 -42.54 31.80 3.75
N ASP A 183 -43.28 32.58 4.53
CA ASP A 183 -43.61 33.99 4.31
C ASP A 183 -42.50 34.96 4.79
N ASP A 184 -41.59 34.48 5.62
CA ASP A 184 -40.48 35.21 6.25
C ASP A 184 -39.13 35.09 5.50
N ARG A 185 -39.17 34.72 4.22
CA ARG A 185 -37.98 34.53 3.38
C ARG A 185 -37.57 35.80 2.66
N VAL A 186 -36.26 36.03 2.57
CA VAL A 186 -35.65 37.01 1.66
C VAL A 186 -35.10 36.27 0.45
N ILE A 187 -35.73 36.47 -0.71
CA ILE A 187 -35.30 35.84 -1.97
C ILE A 187 -34.08 36.56 -2.52
N LEU A 188 -33.03 35.80 -2.82
CA LEU A 188 -31.77 36.29 -3.37
C LEU A 188 -31.69 36.07 -4.88
N GLU A 189 -32.10 34.89 -5.34
CA GLU A 189 -32.08 34.48 -6.74
C GLU A 189 -33.40 33.84 -7.15
N LYS A 190 -33.77 33.98 -8.43
CA LYS A 190 -34.91 33.29 -9.04
C LYS A 190 -34.49 32.55 -10.32
N ARG A 191 -35.16 31.43 -10.61
CA ARG A 191 -35.19 30.83 -11.95
C ARG A 191 -36.57 31.11 -12.53
N ASP A 192 -36.65 32.01 -13.50
CA ASP A 192 -37.92 32.59 -13.97
C ASP A 192 -38.72 33.19 -12.79
N ALA A 193 -39.89 32.64 -12.48
CA ALA A 193 -40.70 33.03 -11.32
C ALA A 193 -40.37 32.26 -10.03
N GLU A 194 -39.70 31.12 -10.13
CA GLU A 194 -39.43 30.20 -9.01
C GLU A 194 -38.33 30.77 -8.09
N PRO A 195 -38.59 30.92 -6.77
CA PRO A 195 -37.54 31.23 -5.80
C PRO A 195 -36.46 30.15 -5.83
N TRP A 196 -35.20 30.57 -6.03
CA TRP A 196 -34.10 29.63 -6.23
C TRP A 196 -33.12 29.58 -5.06
N THR A 197 -32.73 30.76 -4.60
CA THR A 197 -31.85 30.95 -3.45
C THR A 197 -32.50 31.96 -2.51
N TRP A 198 -32.55 31.64 -1.21
CA TRP A 198 -33.14 32.52 -0.21
C TRP A 198 -32.44 32.41 1.13
N VAL A 199 -32.70 33.40 1.98
CA VAL A 199 -32.28 33.40 3.37
C VAL A 199 -33.44 33.69 4.32
N ARG A 200 -33.27 33.32 5.59
CA ARG A 200 -34.21 33.58 6.70
C ARG A 200 -33.46 33.64 8.03
N GLY A 201 -34.04 34.33 9.01
CA GLY A 201 -33.60 34.25 10.41
C GLY A 201 -34.45 33.25 11.22
N GLN A 202 -33.82 32.53 12.15
CA GLN A 202 -34.50 31.66 13.12
C GLN A 202 -33.86 31.88 14.50
N GLY A 203 -34.59 32.46 15.44
CA GLY A 203 -34.00 32.92 16.71
C GLY A 203 -32.81 33.85 16.46
N LYS A 204 -31.63 33.50 16.98
CA LYS A 204 -30.36 34.21 16.70
C LYS A 204 -29.62 33.69 15.47
N GLY A 205 -30.04 32.54 14.92
CA GLY A 205 -29.39 31.88 13.78
C GLY A 205 -29.87 32.39 12.44
N ARG A 206 -29.16 31.90 11.41
CA ARG A 206 -29.35 32.30 10.02
C ARG A 206 -29.39 31.07 9.14
N VAL A 207 -30.41 31.02 8.30
CA VAL A 207 -30.63 29.93 7.36
C VAL A 207 -30.41 30.42 5.94
N PHE A 208 -29.58 29.71 5.18
CA PHE A 208 -29.37 29.90 3.75
C PHE A 208 -29.84 28.66 3.00
N TYR A 209 -30.58 28.84 1.91
CA TYR A 209 -30.93 27.76 1.01
C TYR A 209 -30.64 28.15 -0.43
N THR A 210 -30.15 27.20 -1.22
CA THR A 210 -30.16 27.26 -2.68
C THR A 210 -30.64 25.93 -3.26
N ALA A 211 -31.45 25.99 -4.31
CA ALA A 211 -31.90 24.81 -5.04
C ALA A 211 -30.84 24.26 -6.00
N ALA A 212 -29.75 25.00 -6.25
CA ALA A 212 -28.66 24.53 -7.09
C ALA A 212 -27.81 23.46 -6.38
N GLY A 213 -27.35 22.46 -7.13
CA GLY A 213 -26.39 21.47 -6.64
C GLY A 213 -26.81 20.00 -6.81
N HIS A 214 -27.66 19.63 -7.77
CA HIS A 214 -27.81 18.22 -8.13
C HIS A 214 -26.53 17.71 -8.81
N ASP A 215 -26.16 18.36 -9.92
CA ASP A 215 -25.12 17.88 -10.82
C ASP A 215 -23.70 18.33 -10.43
N HIS A 216 -22.71 17.46 -10.65
CA HIS A 216 -21.30 17.75 -10.39
C HIS A 216 -20.79 19.00 -11.11
N ARG A 217 -21.32 19.29 -12.30
CA ARG A 217 -21.00 20.49 -13.08
C ARG A 217 -21.30 21.78 -12.32
N VAL A 218 -22.20 21.78 -11.34
CA VAL A 218 -22.42 22.93 -10.46
C VAL A 218 -21.35 23.00 -9.38
N TRP A 219 -21.06 21.85 -8.75
CA TRP A 219 -20.08 21.75 -7.67
C TRP A 219 -18.63 22.00 -8.09
N ASP A 220 -18.33 21.93 -9.39
CA ASP A 220 -17.00 22.23 -9.94
C ASP A 220 -16.83 23.69 -10.38
N LEU A 221 -17.89 24.52 -10.31
CA LEU A 221 -17.83 25.92 -10.71
C LEU A 221 -17.22 26.82 -9.64
N PRO A 222 -16.23 27.66 -9.98
CA PRO A 222 -15.71 28.69 -9.08
C PRO A 222 -16.78 29.64 -8.56
N GLU A 223 -17.78 29.96 -9.38
CA GLU A 223 -18.92 30.80 -9.00
C GLU A 223 -19.76 30.14 -7.90
N PHE A 224 -19.97 28.83 -7.98
CA PHE A 224 -20.70 28.11 -6.94
C PHE A 224 -19.89 28.02 -5.65
N HIS A 225 -18.57 27.83 -5.72
CA HIS A 225 -17.70 27.90 -4.54
C HIS A 225 -17.78 29.28 -3.88
N ASP A 226 -17.77 30.37 -4.67
CA ASP A 226 -17.91 31.74 -4.15
C ASP A 226 -19.29 31.95 -3.48
N LEU A 227 -20.37 31.40 -4.05
CA LEU A 227 -21.69 31.43 -3.43
C LEU A 227 -21.70 30.71 -2.08
N ILE A 228 -21.17 29.49 -2.02
CA ILE A 228 -21.11 28.70 -0.77
C ILE A 228 -20.25 29.40 0.28
N LYS A 229 -19.09 29.94 -0.09
CA LYS A 229 -18.24 30.75 0.80
C LYS A 229 -19.01 31.91 1.41
N ARG A 230 -19.70 32.71 0.58
CA ARG A 230 -20.49 33.86 1.03
C ARG A 230 -21.66 33.46 1.91
N ALA A 231 -22.31 32.34 1.57
CA ALA A 231 -23.37 31.76 2.38
C ALA A 231 -22.84 31.38 3.77
N VAL A 232 -21.70 30.68 3.87
CA VAL A 232 -21.08 30.33 5.16
C VAL A 232 -20.76 31.59 5.97
N PHE A 233 -20.05 32.56 5.40
CA PHE A 233 -19.69 33.81 6.10
C PHE A 233 -20.91 34.58 6.61
N TRP A 234 -22.02 34.56 5.86
CA TRP A 234 -23.26 35.19 6.30
C TRP A 234 -23.99 34.38 7.38
N SER A 235 -24.08 33.05 7.21
CA SER A 235 -24.86 32.16 8.08
C SER A 235 -24.25 31.97 9.46
N VAL A 236 -22.92 32.01 9.61
CA VAL A 236 -22.27 31.93 10.94
C VAL A 236 -22.51 33.19 11.78
N GLY A 237 -22.96 34.29 11.17
CA GLY A 237 -23.19 35.55 11.86
C GLY A 237 -21.91 36.37 12.13
N PRO A 238 -22.07 37.64 12.52
CA PRO A 238 -20.97 38.59 12.61
C PRO A 238 -19.93 38.23 13.68
N GLU A 239 -20.34 37.67 14.81
CA GLU A 239 -19.42 37.38 15.92
C GLU A 239 -18.45 36.24 15.57
N LYS A 240 -18.94 35.13 14.99
CA LYS A 240 -18.09 34.03 14.52
C LYS A 240 -17.24 34.45 13.32
N TYR A 241 -17.79 35.23 12.39
CA TYR A 241 -17.04 35.73 11.26
C TYR A 241 -15.89 36.67 11.66
N LYS A 242 -16.07 37.49 12.72
CA LYS A 242 -14.98 38.30 13.30
C LYS A 242 -13.81 37.45 13.81
N LEU A 243 -14.05 36.25 14.33
CA LEU A 243 -12.98 35.34 14.76
C LEU A 243 -12.09 34.92 13.58
N LEU A 244 -12.70 34.66 12.42
CA LEU A 244 -11.96 34.39 11.18
C LEU A 244 -11.20 35.62 10.70
N GLN A 245 -11.80 36.81 10.75
CA GLN A 245 -11.11 38.05 10.39
C GLN A 245 -9.92 38.32 11.31
N ALA A 246 -10.05 38.04 12.61
CA ALA A 246 -8.98 38.18 13.60
C ALA A 246 -7.82 37.19 13.40
N LEU A 247 -8.06 36.05 12.73
CA LEU A 247 -7.01 35.10 12.37
C LEU A 247 -5.98 35.68 11.40
N GLN A 248 -6.38 36.67 10.58
CA GLN A 248 -5.52 37.30 9.57
C GLN A 248 -4.84 36.26 8.69
N LEU A 249 -5.65 35.57 7.88
CA LEU A 249 -5.17 34.58 6.91
C LEU A 249 -4.07 35.19 6.03
N PRO A 250 -2.99 34.44 5.74
CA PRO A 250 -1.88 34.97 4.96
C PRO A 250 -2.28 35.20 3.50
N LYS A 251 -1.70 36.21 2.89
CA LYS A 251 -1.77 36.39 1.44
C LYS A 251 -0.84 35.39 0.77
N LEU A 252 -1.40 34.48 -0.02
CA LEU A 252 -0.65 33.43 -0.72
C LEU A 252 0.00 34.00 -2.00
N GLU A 253 1.18 34.60 -1.85
CA GLU A 253 1.95 35.12 -2.98
C GLU A 253 2.38 34.01 -3.94
N GLN A 254 2.35 34.31 -5.24
CA GLN A 254 2.80 33.41 -6.30
C GLN A 254 4.15 33.87 -6.84
N GLU A 255 4.99 32.93 -7.25
CA GLU A 255 6.23 33.16 -7.98
C GLU A 255 6.24 32.39 -9.31
N LYS A 256 7.15 32.79 -10.22
CA LYS A 256 7.33 32.10 -11.50
C LYS A 256 8.20 30.87 -11.29
N VAL A 257 7.75 29.72 -11.78
CA VAL A 257 8.45 28.44 -11.65
C VAL A 257 8.42 27.65 -12.95
N GLU A 258 9.18 26.56 -13.02
CA GLU A 258 9.07 25.53 -14.05
C GLU A 258 8.91 24.17 -13.35
N LEU A 259 7.66 23.73 -13.19
CA LEU A 259 7.31 22.49 -12.50
C LEU A 259 6.54 21.54 -13.43
N PRO A 260 6.72 20.22 -13.27
CA PRO A 260 5.97 19.24 -14.05
C PRO A 260 4.49 19.22 -13.65
N GLY A 261 3.58 19.29 -14.62
CA GLY A 261 2.14 19.17 -14.39
C GLY A 261 1.56 17.90 -14.99
N TYR A 262 1.54 16.81 -14.22
CA TYR A 262 1.12 15.48 -14.70
C TYR A 262 -0.39 15.36 -14.96
N LEU A 263 -1.23 16.07 -14.20
CA LEU A 263 -2.69 16.00 -14.34
C LEU A 263 -3.17 16.56 -15.68
N LYS A 264 -2.69 17.75 -16.05
CA LYS A 264 -3.01 18.40 -17.33
C LYS A 264 -2.00 18.08 -18.45
N ARG A 265 -0.89 17.43 -18.11
CA ARG A 265 0.26 17.16 -18.99
C ARG A 265 0.89 18.43 -19.55
N GLU A 266 0.95 19.47 -18.73
CA GLU A 266 1.38 20.82 -19.09
C GLU A 266 2.33 21.38 -18.03
N LEU A 267 3.21 22.30 -18.45
CA LEU A 267 4.15 22.95 -17.54
C LEU A 267 3.40 23.85 -16.55
N ILE A 268 3.66 23.68 -15.25
CA ILE A 268 3.22 24.60 -14.22
C ILE A 268 4.19 25.78 -14.18
N THR A 269 3.68 26.98 -14.46
CA THR A 269 4.48 28.21 -14.60
C THR A 269 4.44 29.14 -13.40
N LYS A 270 3.55 28.87 -12.45
CA LYS A 270 3.41 29.61 -11.19
C LYS A 270 3.16 28.66 -10.03
N ALA A 271 3.72 28.98 -8.88
CA ALA A 271 3.46 28.29 -7.63
C ALA A 271 3.48 29.28 -6.46
N GLN A 272 2.89 28.89 -5.34
CA GLN A 272 2.92 29.67 -4.11
C GLN A 272 4.36 29.78 -3.59
N LYS A 273 4.73 30.92 -3.00
CA LYS A 273 5.92 31.05 -2.17
C LYS A 273 5.76 30.35 -0.81
N PRO A 274 6.86 29.98 -0.12
CA PRO A 274 6.75 29.49 1.24
C PRO A 274 6.23 30.58 2.18
N VAL A 275 5.52 30.17 3.24
CA VAL A 275 5.03 31.08 4.30
C VAL A 275 5.64 30.71 5.65
N SER A 276 5.58 31.63 6.61
CA SER A 276 6.10 31.40 7.96
C SER A 276 5.38 30.21 8.63
N PRO A 277 6.00 29.53 9.62
CA PRO A 277 5.32 28.47 10.37
C PRO A 277 3.98 28.91 10.97
N ALA A 278 3.93 30.12 11.53
CA ALA A 278 2.71 30.68 12.10
C ALA A 278 1.61 30.89 11.04
N ASP A 279 1.96 31.32 9.84
CA ASP A 279 1.01 31.51 8.74
C ASP A 279 0.56 30.19 8.12
N SER A 280 1.47 29.21 8.02
CA SER A 280 1.14 27.86 7.54
C SER A 280 0.12 27.18 8.45
N MET A 281 0.27 27.31 9.78
CA MET A 281 -0.70 26.77 10.75
C MET A 281 -2.10 27.38 10.58
N LYS A 282 -2.22 28.64 10.16
CA LYS A 282 -3.54 29.26 9.87
C LYS A 282 -4.25 28.63 8.67
N LEU A 283 -3.54 27.84 7.85
CA LEU A 283 -4.04 27.13 6.67
C LEU A 283 -4.29 25.64 6.94
N ALA A 284 -3.95 25.14 8.12
CA ALA A 284 -4.13 23.75 8.51
C ALA A 284 -5.47 23.53 9.21
N GLN A 285 -6.01 22.33 9.03
CA GLN A 285 -7.18 21.80 9.72
C GLN A 285 -6.77 20.53 10.48
N VAL A 286 -7.32 20.39 11.68
CA VAL A 286 -7.32 19.17 12.52
C VAL A 286 -8.77 18.84 12.91
N PRO A 287 -9.10 17.65 13.45
CA PRO A 287 -10.47 17.33 13.84
C PRO A 287 -11.09 18.36 14.78
N ALA A 288 -12.39 18.63 14.62
CA ALA A 288 -13.11 19.53 15.51
C ALA A 288 -12.98 19.09 16.99
N GLY A 289 -12.55 20.01 17.85
CA GLY A 289 -12.23 19.72 19.25
C GLY A 289 -10.79 19.29 19.51
N PHE A 290 -9.92 19.30 18.49
CA PHE A 290 -8.48 19.10 18.62
C PHE A 290 -7.73 20.43 18.44
N GLU A 291 -6.44 20.41 18.76
CA GLU A 291 -5.52 21.53 18.60
C GLU A 291 -4.26 21.06 17.87
N LEU A 292 -3.75 21.93 17.00
CA LEU A 292 -2.44 21.81 16.37
C LEU A 292 -1.47 22.75 17.08
N SER A 293 -0.33 22.24 17.52
CA SER A 293 0.76 23.05 18.09
C SER A 293 2.06 22.83 17.33
N LEU A 294 2.89 23.86 17.27
CA LEU A 294 4.24 23.79 16.70
C LEU A 294 5.25 23.39 17.77
N PHE A 295 5.94 22.27 17.57
CA PHE A 295 6.99 21.80 18.47
C PHE A 295 8.38 22.33 18.06
N ALA A 296 8.73 22.20 16.78
CA ALA A 296 9.99 22.68 16.22
C ALA A 296 9.81 23.13 14.76
N ALA A 297 10.62 24.08 14.31
CA ALA A 297 10.60 24.57 12.93
C ALA A 297 11.95 25.13 12.50
N GLU A 298 12.04 25.59 11.25
CA GLU A 298 13.17 26.37 10.76
C GLU A 298 13.45 27.63 11.60
N PRO A 299 14.73 28.04 11.76
CA PRO A 299 15.95 27.43 11.21
C PRO A 299 16.52 26.27 12.04
N ASP A 300 15.96 25.98 13.22
CA ASP A 300 16.51 24.99 14.16
C ASP A 300 16.37 23.55 13.64
N ILE A 301 15.27 23.28 12.94
CA ILE A 301 14.99 22.04 12.23
C ILE A 301 14.57 22.36 10.81
N VAL A 302 15.21 21.74 9.82
CA VAL A 302 14.81 21.80 8.41
C VAL A 302 14.62 20.40 7.87
N ASN A 303 13.71 20.24 6.91
CA ASN A 303 13.41 18.97 6.25
C ASN A 303 13.33 17.75 7.21
N PRO A 304 12.48 17.79 8.26
CA PRO A 304 12.33 16.65 9.16
C PRO A 304 11.66 15.48 8.42
N ILE A 305 12.30 14.31 8.43
CA ILE A 305 11.77 13.11 7.76
C ILE A 305 11.22 12.07 8.74
N PHE A 306 11.72 12.04 9.97
CA PHE A 306 11.32 11.06 10.98
C PHE A 306 11.58 11.58 12.39
N VAL A 307 10.80 11.13 13.36
CA VAL A 307 10.96 11.43 14.80
C VAL A 307 10.79 10.17 15.63
N ASN A 308 11.59 10.02 16.68
CA ASN A 308 11.41 9.00 17.72
C ASN A 308 11.93 9.54 19.07
N TRP A 309 11.63 8.90 20.20
CA TRP A 309 11.95 9.44 21.52
C TRP A 309 12.80 8.49 22.36
N ASP A 310 13.68 9.06 23.19
CA ASP A 310 14.44 8.26 24.16
C ASP A 310 13.58 7.90 25.38
N HIS A 311 14.11 7.05 26.28
CA HIS A 311 13.42 6.65 27.51
C HIS A 311 13.20 7.80 28.52
N LYS A 312 13.67 9.02 28.22
CA LYS A 312 13.41 10.24 28.99
C LYS A 312 12.30 11.10 28.34
N GLY A 313 11.83 10.73 27.15
CA GLY A 313 10.80 11.43 26.39
C GLY A 313 11.32 12.55 25.49
N ARG A 314 12.65 12.65 25.26
CA ARG A 314 13.24 13.69 24.40
C ARG A 314 13.12 13.28 22.93
N ALA A 315 12.76 14.21 22.04
CA ALA A 315 12.56 13.93 20.63
C ALA A 315 13.88 13.91 19.86
N TYR A 316 14.15 12.84 19.12
CA TYR A 316 15.27 12.69 18.19
C TYR A 316 14.72 12.79 16.77
N VAL A 317 15.02 13.91 16.10
CA VAL A 317 14.51 14.23 14.77
C VAL A 317 15.60 14.01 13.73
N ILE A 318 15.28 13.26 12.68
CA ILE A 318 16.13 13.14 11.51
C ILE A 318 15.86 14.33 10.57
N GLN A 319 16.91 15.09 10.30
CA GLN A 319 16.92 16.18 9.34
C GLN A 319 17.70 15.76 8.09
N THR A 320 17.08 15.91 6.90
CA THR A 320 17.73 15.59 5.62
C THR A 320 17.77 16.75 4.63
N THR A 321 18.98 17.17 4.29
CA THR A 321 19.28 18.18 3.26
C THR A 321 19.94 17.57 2.02
N ASP A 322 20.44 16.34 2.15
CA ASP A 322 21.05 15.58 1.06
C ASP A 322 20.00 14.83 0.21
N TYR A 323 18.86 14.44 0.79
CA TYR A 323 17.79 13.78 0.03
C TYR A 323 17.23 14.71 -1.06
N PRO A 324 16.92 14.19 -2.28
CA PRO A 324 17.11 12.80 -2.70
C PRO A 324 18.45 12.51 -3.40
N ASN A 325 19.17 13.51 -3.91
CA ASN A 325 20.22 13.30 -4.92
C ASN A 325 21.67 13.34 -4.39
N GLU A 326 21.93 13.87 -3.20
CA GLU A 326 23.29 14.02 -2.67
C GLU A 326 23.75 12.75 -1.94
N LEU A 327 24.12 11.71 -2.68
CA LEU A 327 24.70 10.49 -2.12
C LEU A 327 26.17 10.70 -1.74
N ARG A 328 26.50 10.62 -0.45
CA ARG A 328 27.86 10.84 0.08
C ARG A 328 28.35 9.67 0.91
N ALA A 329 29.43 9.03 0.48
CA ALA A 329 30.09 7.97 1.23
C ALA A 329 31.06 8.52 2.30
N ASN A 330 31.65 7.62 3.10
CA ASN A 330 32.75 7.92 4.04
C ASN A 330 32.41 8.94 5.13
N ASN A 331 31.15 8.98 5.61
CA ASN A 331 30.70 9.95 6.61
C ASN A 331 30.94 11.41 6.17
N LEU A 332 30.62 11.72 4.91
CA LEU A 332 30.74 13.07 4.34
C LEU A 332 29.38 13.71 3.99
N GLY A 333 28.27 13.06 4.38
CA GLY A 333 26.94 13.64 4.23
C GLY A 333 26.73 14.84 5.16
N HIS A 334 25.66 15.59 4.95
CA HIS A 334 25.32 16.77 5.74
C HIS A 334 24.12 16.54 6.66
N ASP A 335 23.49 15.37 6.57
CA ASP A 335 22.29 15.05 7.32
C ASP A 335 22.63 14.74 8.79
N LYS A 336 21.63 14.96 9.65
CA LYS A 336 21.81 14.98 11.11
C LYS A 336 20.68 14.28 11.84
N ILE A 337 21.00 13.78 13.03
CA ILE A 337 20.03 13.48 14.09
C ILE A 337 20.15 14.58 15.14
N ILE A 338 19.06 15.27 15.41
CA ILE A 338 18.99 16.40 16.35
C ILE A 338 18.07 16.02 17.50
N ILE A 339 18.55 16.20 18.73
CA ILE A 339 17.74 16.11 19.94
C ILE A 339 17.06 17.46 20.13
N CYS A 340 15.74 17.44 20.07
CA CYS A 340 14.86 18.58 20.32
C CYS A 340 14.27 18.43 21.73
N ASP A 341 14.73 19.25 22.65
CA ASP A 341 14.35 19.20 24.07
C ASP A 341 13.50 20.42 24.45
N ASP A 342 12.44 20.15 25.21
CA ASP A 342 11.54 21.14 25.80
C ASP A 342 11.89 21.24 27.29
N THR A 343 12.84 22.13 27.59
CA THR A 343 13.46 22.22 28.92
C THR A 343 12.58 22.99 29.89
N ASN A 344 11.67 23.82 29.38
CA ASN A 344 10.73 24.59 30.19
C ASN A 344 9.32 23.96 30.29
N LYS A 345 9.06 22.87 29.55
CA LYS A 345 7.80 22.11 29.48
C LYS A 345 6.62 22.94 28.98
N ASP A 346 6.88 23.89 28.08
CA ASP A 346 5.83 24.69 27.45
C ASP A 346 5.25 24.03 26.19
N GLY A 347 5.74 22.84 25.82
CA GLY A 347 5.27 22.11 24.67
C GLY A 347 5.99 22.45 23.37
N ARG A 348 7.11 23.18 23.44
CA ARG A 348 7.95 23.55 22.30
C ARG A 348 9.41 23.25 22.61
N ALA A 349 10.16 22.79 21.61
CA ALA A 349 11.59 22.65 21.77
C ALA A 349 12.26 24.03 21.90
N ASP A 350 13.08 24.18 22.94
CA ASP A 350 13.90 25.37 23.20
C ASP A 350 15.41 25.09 23.17
N LYS A 351 15.79 23.81 23.18
CA LYS A 351 17.18 23.36 23.08
C LYS A 351 17.34 22.32 21.97
N PHE A 352 18.34 22.54 21.12
CA PHE A 352 18.66 21.68 19.98
C PHE A 352 20.11 21.20 20.07
N THR A 353 20.31 19.90 20.24
CA THR A 353 21.63 19.27 20.30
C THR A 353 21.84 18.37 19.08
N THR A 354 22.91 18.56 18.31
CA THR A 354 23.27 17.60 17.26
C THR A 354 23.85 16.34 17.91
N PHE A 355 23.06 15.26 17.94
CA PHE A 355 23.49 13.96 18.48
C PHE A 355 24.44 13.26 17.51
N ALA A 356 24.12 13.27 16.23
CA ALA A 356 24.97 12.73 15.18
C ALA A 356 24.89 13.60 13.92
N ASP A 357 26.02 13.84 13.29
CA ASP A 357 26.14 14.50 11.99
C ASP A 357 26.73 13.55 10.95
N LYS A 358 27.09 14.07 9.77
CA LYS A 358 27.82 13.29 8.75
C LYS A 358 27.07 12.03 8.30
N LEU A 359 25.74 12.09 8.29
CA LEU A 359 24.87 11.04 7.79
C LEU A 359 24.53 11.31 6.32
N SER A 360 24.31 10.26 5.55
CA SER A 360 23.91 10.33 4.14
C SER A 360 22.52 9.74 4.02
N ILE A 361 21.51 10.59 3.86
CA ILE A 361 20.11 10.20 3.65
C ILE A 361 19.63 9.17 4.71
N PRO A 362 19.71 9.50 6.01
CA PRO A 362 18.99 8.78 7.04
C PRO A 362 17.48 8.99 6.87
N SER A 363 16.71 7.96 7.19
CA SER A 363 15.26 7.89 6.96
C SER A 363 14.46 7.43 8.18
N SER A 364 15.09 6.71 9.12
CA SER A 364 14.46 6.29 10.37
C SER A 364 15.50 5.88 11.41
N LEU A 365 15.09 5.88 12.68
CA LEU A 365 15.92 5.46 13.81
C LEU A 365 15.10 4.77 14.91
N THR A 366 15.75 3.95 15.71
CA THR A 366 15.19 3.33 16.91
C THR A 366 16.26 3.20 18.01
N PHE A 367 15.83 3.04 19.25
CA PHE A 367 16.74 2.96 20.41
C PHE A 367 16.98 1.52 20.82
N ALA A 368 18.26 1.16 21.01
CA ALA A 368 18.69 -0.14 21.54
C ALA A 368 20.11 -0.06 22.11
N ASN A 369 20.47 -0.96 23.01
CA ASN A 369 21.80 -1.14 23.60
C ASN A 369 22.43 0.15 24.18
N GLY A 370 21.59 1.03 24.74
CA GLY A 370 21.98 2.34 25.25
C GLY A 370 22.38 3.37 24.19
N GLY A 371 22.07 3.12 22.91
CA GLY A 371 22.31 4.04 21.80
C GLY A 371 21.13 4.09 20.82
N VAL A 372 21.43 4.52 19.59
CA VAL A 372 20.50 4.69 18.47
C VAL A 372 20.96 3.82 17.30
N ILE A 373 20.05 3.03 16.76
CA ILE A 373 20.21 2.37 15.47
C ILE A 373 19.53 3.25 14.43
N ALA A 374 20.27 3.68 13.40
CA ALA A 374 19.79 4.60 12.38
C ALA A 374 20.09 4.09 10.97
N THR A 375 19.19 4.34 10.02
CA THR A 375 19.49 4.13 8.60
C THR A 375 20.48 5.18 8.11
N ASN A 376 21.32 4.80 7.14
CA ASN A 376 22.33 5.66 6.52
C ASN A 376 22.48 5.24 5.04
N CYS A 377 21.40 5.40 4.28
CA CYS A 377 21.27 4.97 2.88
C CYS A 377 21.63 3.50 2.64
N SER A 378 22.89 3.17 2.29
CA SER A 378 23.36 1.80 2.01
C SER A 378 23.62 0.96 3.27
N GLU A 379 23.56 1.58 4.45
CA GLU A 379 23.97 1.02 5.74
C GLU A 379 22.92 1.22 6.82
N ILE A 380 22.99 0.39 7.86
CA ILE A 380 22.37 0.62 9.16
C ILE A 380 23.51 0.80 10.17
N LEU A 381 23.47 1.91 10.90
CA LEU A 381 24.49 2.30 11.88
C LEU A 381 23.99 2.09 13.31
N PHE A 382 24.92 1.79 14.21
CA PHE A 382 24.78 1.97 15.64
C PHE A 382 25.56 3.20 16.08
N LEU A 383 24.89 4.10 16.79
CA LEU A 383 25.38 5.39 17.27
C LEU A 383 25.17 5.46 18.78
N LYS A 384 26.19 5.81 19.56
CA LYS A 384 26.07 5.83 21.02
C LYS A 384 26.90 6.92 21.66
N ASP A 385 26.27 7.63 22.60
CA ASP A 385 26.91 8.51 23.58
C ASP A 385 27.45 7.67 24.75
N THR A 386 28.71 7.89 25.10
CA THR A 386 29.41 7.16 26.15
C THR A 386 29.84 8.01 27.34
N ASP A 387 29.77 9.34 27.23
CA ASP A 387 30.21 10.27 28.28
C ASP A 387 29.09 11.18 28.83
N GLY A 388 27.91 11.16 28.20
CA GLY A 388 26.72 11.88 28.63
C GLY A 388 26.62 13.32 28.11
N ASP A 389 27.40 13.69 27.09
CA ASP A 389 27.35 15.02 26.47
C ASP A 389 26.24 15.17 25.40
N ASP A 390 25.40 14.14 25.23
CA ASP A 390 24.32 14.02 24.24
C ASP A 390 24.84 13.99 22.78
N LYS A 391 26.08 13.52 22.54
CA LYS A 391 26.63 13.26 21.20
C LYS A 391 27.12 11.83 21.04
N ALA A 392 27.03 11.31 19.82
CA ALA A 392 27.48 9.97 19.51
C ALA A 392 29.02 9.89 19.39
N ASP A 393 29.65 9.27 20.39
CA ASP A 393 31.08 8.92 20.38
C ASP A 393 31.36 7.66 19.53
N VAL A 394 30.42 6.72 19.55
CA VAL A 394 30.52 5.46 18.81
C VAL A 394 29.74 5.58 17.52
N ARG A 395 30.37 5.17 16.41
CA ARG A 395 29.74 4.92 15.12
C ARG A 395 30.19 3.57 14.59
N GLN A 396 29.26 2.64 14.49
CA GLN A 396 29.51 1.29 14.00
C GLN A 396 28.53 0.95 12.88
N VAL A 397 29.01 0.38 11.78
CA VAL A 397 28.14 -0.23 10.75
C VAL A 397 27.66 -1.58 11.29
N LEU A 398 26.35 -1.76 11.45
CA LEU A 398 25.74 -3.03 11.82
C LEU A 398 25.48 -3.89 10.59
N ILE A 399 24.89 -3.28 9.55
CA ILE A 399 24.48 -3.97 8.33
C ILE A 399 24.82 -3.09 7.13
N SER A 400 25.41 -3.69 6.10
CA SER A 400 25.67 -3.08 4.79
C SER A 400 25.09 -3.94 3.68
N GLY A 401 24.71 -3.33 2.56
CA GLY A 401 24.22 -4.05 1.38
C GLY A 401 22.86 -3.58 0.87
N PHE A 402 22.34 -2.47 1.41
CA PHE A 402 21.16 -1.82 0.84
C PHE A 402 21.54 -1.07 -0.43
N SER A 403 20.75 -1.24 -1.47
CA SER A 403 20.98 -0.56 -2.75
C SER A 403 20.60 0.91 -2.67
N THR A 404 21.35 1.75 -3.37
CA THR A 404 21.11 3.20 -3.46
C THR A 404 20.75 3.62 -4.89
N GLY A 405 20.40 2.66 -5.75
CA GLY A 405 20.04 2.92 -7.16
C GLY A 405 18.79 3.79 -7.30
N ASP A 406 17.96 3.85 -6.26
CA ASP A 406 16.88 4.82 -6.11
C ASP A 406 16.73 5.14 -4.62
N THR A 407 16.99 6.39 -4.22
CA THR A 407 17.01 6.78 -2.79
C THR A 407 15.63 6.87 -2.17
N HIS A 408 14.58 6.93 -3.00
CA HIS A 408 13.20 6.85 -2.50
C HIS A 408 12.78 5.42 -2.19
N ALA A 409 13.50 4.42 -2.66
CA ALA A 409 13.17 3.01 -2.45
C ALA A 409 14.06 2.33 -1.41
N GLY A 410 14.77 3.13 -0.60
CA GLY A 410 15.66 2.67 0.46
C GLY A 410 14.94 2.12 1.70
N VAL A 411 15.73 1.88 2.75
CA VAL A 411 15.23 1.42 4.04
C VAL A 411 14.43 2.51 4.73
N SER A 412 13.37 2.18 5.46
CA SER A 412 12.62 3.10 6.31
C SER A 412 11.95 2.38 7.50
N ASN A 413 11.35 3.15 8.39
CA ASN A 413 10.54 2.69 9.53
C ASN A 413 11.23 1.68 10.46
N LEU A 414 12.48 1.94 10.87
CA LEU A 414 13.11 1.15 11.93
C LEU A 414 12.30 1.23 13.24
N ARG A 415 11.89 0.08 13.78
CA ARG A 415 11.17 0.00 15.06
C ARG A 415 11.65 -1.16 15.92
N TYR A 416 11.92 -0.90 17.19
CA TYR A 416 12.18 -1.95 18.19
C TYR A 416 10.87 -2.61 18.61
N ALA A 417 10.81 -3.94 18.58
CA ALA A 417 9.58 -4.70 18.76
C ALA A 417 9.51 -5.46 20.09
N HIS A 418 8.32 -6.01 20.38
CA HIS A 418 8.04 -6.79 21.57
C HIS A 418 8.93 -8.03 21.70
N ASP A 419 9.35 -8.64 20.59
CA ASP A 419 10.21 -9.83 20.60
C ASP A 419 11.72 -9.51 20.75
N GLY A 420 12.07 -8.23 20.91
CA GLY A 420 13.45 -7.76 21.05
C GLY A 420 14.21 -7.59 19.73
N TRP A 421 13.56 -7.77 18.59
CA TRP A 421 14.15 -7.51 17.27
C TRP A 421 13.85 -6.09 16.79
N VAL A 422 14.66 -5.61 15.85
CA VAL A 422 14.40 -4.37 15.11
C VAL A 422 13.77 -4.72 13.78
N TYR A 423 12.60 -4.16 13.50
CA TYR A 423 11.88 -4.31 12.25
C TYR A 423 12.13 -3.11 11.36
N GLY A 424 12.09 -3.30 10.05
CA GLY A 424 12.16 -2.23 9.07
C GLY A 424 11.54 -2.63 7.74
N THR A 425 11.35 -1.64 6.87
CA THR A 425 10.87 -1.85 5.50
C THR A 425 11.94 -1.41 4.52
N VAL A 426 11.95 -2.03 3.34
CA VAL A 426 12.75 -1.55 2.20
C VAL A 426 11.85 -1.51 0.97
N GLY A 427 12.03 -0.46 0.17
CA GLY A 427 11.42 -0.39 -1.16
C GLY A 427 12.13 -1.30 -2.16
N TYR A 428 11.80 -1.12 -3.44
CA TYR A 428 12.33 -1.97 -4.51
C TYR A 428 13.83 -1.79 -4.79
N ALA A 429 14.52 -0.86 -4.13
CA ALA A 429 15.99 -0.83 -4.17
C ALA A 429 16.57 -2.13 -3.59
N GLY A 430 15.93 -2.67 -2.56
CA GLY A 430 16.22 -3.98 -1.99
C GLY A 430 17.57 -4.07 -1.27
N PHE A 431 17.91 -5.31 -0.94
CA PHE A 431 19.10 -5.68 -0.18
C PHE A 431 19.85 -6.81 -0.88
N LYS A 432 21.17 -6.70 -0.93
CA LYS A 432 22.08 -7.77 -1.32
C LYS A 432 23.38 -7.65 -0.52
N GLY A 433 23.58 -8.55 0.44
CA GLY A 433 24.74 -8.49 1.33
C GLY A 433 24.94 -9.77 2.12
N THR A 434 25.78 -9.68 3.15
CA THR A 434 26.08 -10.77 4.08
C THR A 434 25.75 -10.33 5.48
N VAL A 435 24.96 -11.12 6.22
CA VAL A 435 24.63 -10.88 7.63
C VAL A 435 24.89 -12.16 8.41
N GLY A 436 25.59 -12.06 9.54
CA GLY A 436 25.96 -13.24 10.35
C GLY A 436 26.74 -14.31 9.57
N GLY A 437 27.55 -13.89 8.58
CA GLY A 437 28.29 -14.80 7.70
C GLY A 437 27.45 -15.50 6.62
N LYS A 438 26.16 -15.19 6.48
CA LYS A 438 25.27 -15.78 5.47
C LYS A 438 24.89 -14.77 4.39
N PRO A 439 24.98 -15.13 3.08
CA PRO A 439 24.47 -14.28 2.02
C PRO A 439 22.95 -14.17 2.12
N LEU A 440 22.42 -12.96 1.94
CA LEU A 440 21.00 -12.69 1.93
C LEU A 440 20.67 -11.68 0.83
N GLN A 441 19.58 -11.92 0.11
CA GLN A 441 19.10 -11.06 -0.96
C GLN A 441 17.58 -11.04 -0.98
N PHE A 442 17.01 -9.84 -1.08
CA PHE A 442 15.57 -9.62 -1.25
C PHE A 442 15.33 -8.26 -1.92
N THR A 443 14.13 -8.08 -2.48
CA THR A 443 13.72 -6.83 -3.13
C THR A 443 12.97 -5.94 -2.13
N GLN A 444 11.72 -5.57 -2.39
CA GLN A 444 10.86 -4.79 -1.50
C GLN A 444 10.12 -5.67 -0.49
N GLY A 445 10.02 -5.22 0.75
CA GLY A 445 9.26 -5.94 1.76
C GLY A 445 9.57 -5.51 3.19
N VAL A 446 9.14 -6.34 4.14
CA VAL A 446 9.44 -6.19 5.56
C VAL A 446 10.57 -7.15 5.94
N PHE A 447 11.53 -6.66 6.72
CA PHE A 447 12.60 -7.45 7.31
C PHE A 447 12.75 -7.13 8.80
N ARG A 448 13.47 -7.98 9.52
CA ARG A 448 13.88 -7.73 10.91
C ARG A 448 15.31 -8.18 11.15
N PHE A 449 15.98 -7.60 12.14
CA PHE A 449 17.34 -7.97 12.54
C PHE A 449 17.54 -7.82 14.05
N THR A 450 18.52 -8.53 14.60
CA THR A 450 18.87 -8.39 16.02
C THR A 450 19.53 -7.02 16.27
N PRO A 451 19.36 -6.41 17.46
CA PRO A 451 19.91 -5.08 17.73
C PRO A 451 21.44 -4.94 17.57
N ASP A 452 22.17 -6.04 17.60
CA ASP A 452 23.62 -6.10 17.36
C ASP A 452 24.00 -6.35 15.87
N GLY A 453 23.02 -6.48 14.98
CA GLY A 453 23.22 -6.77 13.55
C GLY A 453 23.68 -8.20 13.25
N SER A 454 23.75 -9.10 14.23
CA SER A 454 24.30 -10.45 14.03
C SER A 454 23.39 -11.38 13.22
N LYS A 455 22.08 -11.12 13.17
CA LYS A 455 21.09 -11.89 12.40
C LYS A 455 20.10 -10.96 11.69
N MET A 456 19.67 -11.34 10.49
CA MET A 456 18.60 -10.68 9.75
C MET A 456 17.70 -11.71 9.08
N GLU A 457 16.39 -11.42 9.09
CA GLU A 457 15.35 -12.25 8.50
C GLU A 457 14.47 -11.39 7.58
N TYR A 458 14.22 -11.90 6.39
CA TYR A 458 13.24 -11.33 5.48
C TYR A 458 11.86 -11.97 5.74
N LEU A 459 10.86 -11.13 5.99
CA LEU A 459 9.54 -11.60 6.42
C LEU A 459 8.61 -11.79 5.22
N GLN A 460 8.26 -10.74 4.49
CA GLN A 460 7.31 -10.88 3.39
C GLN A 460 7.46 -9.75 2.38
N ALA A 461 7.24 -10.09 1.10
CA ALA A 461 7.26 -9.12 0.01
C ALA A 461 6.01 -8.25 0.01
N THR A 462 6.18 -6.95 -0.22
CA THR A 462 5.07 -6.00 -0.36
C THR A 462 4.71 -5.76 -1.83
N THR A 463 3.62 -5.06 -2.06
CA THR A 463 3.11 -4.79 -3.42
C THR A 463 3.98 -3.81 -4.22
N ASN A 464 4.67 -2.89 -3.54
CA ASN A 464 5.48 -1.83 -4.14
C ASN A 464 6.45 -1.20 -3.11
N ASN A 465 6.99 -0.01 -3.38
CA ASN A 465 7.80 0.79 -2.48
C ASN A 465 7.11 1.02 -1.12
N THR A 466 7.72 0.53 -0.03
CA THR A 466 7.14 0.50 1.31
C THR A 466 7.73 1.58 2.19
N TRP A 467 6.86 2.47 2.70
CA TRP A 467 7.23 3.59 3.58
C TRP A 467 6.41 3.68 4.86
N GLY A 468 5.54 2.71 5.12
CA GLY A 468 4.84 2.61 6.40
C GLY A 468 5.04 1.26 7.06
N LEU A 469 5.20 1.30 8.38
CA LEU A 469 5.16 0.14 9.26
C LEU A 469 4.63 0.60 10.61
N GLY A 470 3.84 -0.21 11.31
CA GLY A 470 3.39 0.04 12.66
C GLY A 470 2.93 -1.21 13.39
N PHE A 471 2.77 -1.10 14.71
CA PHE A 471 2.31 -2.18 15.57
C PHE A 471 1.06 -1.78 16.36
N THR A 472 0.14 -2.71 16.56
CA THR A 472 -0.85 -2.62 17.63
C THR A 472 -0.19 -2.98 18.99
N SER A 473 -0.87 -2.66 20.09
CA SER A 473 -0.44 -3.09 21.43
C SER A 473 -0.41 -4.61 21.62
N ASP A 474 -1.12 -5.37 20.77
CA ASP A 474 -1.11 -6.84 20.75
C ASP A 474 -0.05 -7.42 19.78
N PHE A 475 0.85 -6.57 19.27
CA PHE A 475 1.93 -6.91 18.35
C PHE A 475 1.49 -7.38 16.95
N ASP A 476 0.38 -6.86 16.44
CA ASP A 476 0.02 -7.02 15.03
C ASP A 476 0.80 -6.05 14.15
N LEU A 477 1.39 -6.55 13.07
CA LEU A 477 2.22 -5.77 12.15
C LEU A 477 1.43 -5.38 10.90
N MET A 478 1.36 -4.09 10.63
CA MET A 478 0.73 -3.52 9.44
C MET A 478 1.60 -2.41 8.85
N GLY A 479 1.33 -2.03 7.60
CA GLY A 479 2.12 -1.01 6.92
C GLY A 479 1.41 -0.41 5.73
N SER A 480 2.07 0.52 5.05
CA SER A 480 1.59 1.19 3.83
C SER A 480 2.64 1.15 2.73
N THR A 481 2.18 1.08 1.48
CA THR A 481 3.04 1.24 0.30
C THR A 481 2.55 2.39 -0.58
N ALA A 482 3.48 2.90 -1.40
CA ALA A 482 3.18 3.82 -2.48
C ALA A 482 2.30 3.16 -3.56
N ASN A 483 1.65 4.01 -4.36
CA ASN A 483 0.85 3.65 -5.54
C ASN A 483 -0.39 2.79 -5.25
N GLY A 484 -1.23 3.23 -4.30
CA GLY A 484 -2.59 2.74 -4.13
C GLY A 484 -2.76 1.52 -3.21
N ASN A 485 -1.96 1.46 -2.13
CA ASN A 485 -2.12 0.47 -1.06
C ASN A 485 -1.71 1.07 0.31
N PRO A 486 -2.52 2.00 0.85
CA PRO A 486 -2.27 2.64 2.13
C PRO A 486 -2.33 1.71 3.35
N SER A 487 -2.81 0.47 3.24
CA SER A 487 -2.81 -0.48 4.35
C SER A 487 -2.67 -1.94 3.92
N PHE A 488 -1.63 -2.61 4.41
CA PHE A 488 -1.43 -4.06 4.30
C PHE A 488 -1.19 -4.70 5.68
N TYR A 489 -1.26 -6.03 5.77
CA TYR A 489 -0.84 -6.81 6.94
C TYR A 489 0.02 -8.01 6.54
N LEU A 490 0.72 -8.62 7.51
CA LEU A 490 1.54 -9.83 7.27
C LEU A 490 0.78 -11.10 7.64
N THR A 491 1.04 -12.15 6.87
CA THR A 491 0.54 -13.50 7.14
C THR A 491 1.57 -14.32 7.92
N ALA A 492 2.67 -14.73 7.27
CA ALA A 492 3.76 -15.48 7.87
C ALA A 492 5.12 -15.09 7.25
N PRO A 493 6.24 -15.30 7.96
CA PRO A 493 7.58 -15.12 7.39
C PRO A 493 7.86 -16.03 6.19
N GLN A 494 8.63 -15.55 5.21
CA GLN A 494 9.01 -16.27 4.00
C GLN A 494 9.71 -17.59 4.32
N ALA A 495 10.49 -17.62 5.40
CA ALA A 495 11.18 -18.82 5.86
C ALA A 495 10.20 -19.95 6.21
N ASP A 496 9.04 -19.64 6.80
CA ASP A 496 8.02 -20.64 7.15
C ASP A 496 7.34 -21.20 5.89
N TYR A 497 7.03 -20.34 4.90
CA TYR A 497 6.57 -20.80 3.57
C TYR A 497 7.61 -21.69 2.88
N ALA A 498 8.87 -21.25 2.84
CA ALA A 498 9.95 -21.98 2.18
C ALA A 498 10.21 -23.34 2.84
N ALA A 499 10.17 -23.41 4.17
CA ALA A 499 10.31 -24.66 4.92
C ALA A 499 9.16 -25.65 4.62
N ALA A 500 7.99 -25.14 4.26
CA ALA A 500 6.83 -25.89 3.80
C ALA A 500 6.83 -26.19 2.28
N GLY A 501 7.91 -25.85 1.55
CA GLY A 501 7.99 -26.05 0.10
C GLY A 501 7.03 -25.14 -0.68
N MET A 502 6.67 -23.99 -0.11
CA MET A 502 5.76 -23.00 -0.69
C MET A 502 6.51 -21.73 -1.07
N GLN A 503 6.03 -21.07 -2.12
CA GLN A 503 6.43 -19.69 -2.42
C GLN A 503 5.59 -18.74 -1.56
N ALA A 504 6.26 -17.84 -0.84
CA ALA A 504 5.56 -16.83 -0.05
C ALA A 504 4.78 -15.86 -0.96
N PRO A 505 3.48 -15.60 -0.69
CA PRO A 505 2.73 -14.58 -1.40
C PRO A 505 3.19 -13.19 -0.95
N ARG A 506 2.78 -12.16 -1.72
CA ARG A 506 2.89 -10.78 -1.26
C ARG A 506 1.93 -10.52 -0.10
N THR A 507 2.20 -9.49 0.70
CA THR A 507 1.32 -9.05 1.78
C THR A 507 -0.11 -8.79 1.26
N PRO A 508 -1.16 -9.35 1.88
CA PRO A 508 -2.54 -9.03 1.58
C PRO A 508 -2.85 -7.54 1.80
N ARG A 509 -3.84 -7.02 1.08
CA ARG A 509 -4.33 -5.65 1.33
C ARG A 509 -5.37 -5.68 2.46
N ALA A 510 -5.37 -4.64 3.27
CA ALA A 510 -6.41 -4.39 4.26
C ALA A 510 -7.44 -3.38 3.75
N ASP A 511 -7.07 -2.49 2.84
CA ASP A 511 -7.90 -1.40 2.32
C ASP A 511 -8.44 -1.65 0.89
N ASP A 512 -9.28 -0.74 0.42
CA ASP A 512 -9.92 -0.73 -0.91
C ASP A 512 -9.34 0.32 -1.88
N ASN A 513 -8.11 0.78 -1.63
CA ASN A 513 -7.41 1.89 -2.28
C ASN A 513 -8.25 3.18 -2.30
N PRO A 514 -8.59 3.77 -1.16
CA PRO A 514 -9.60 4.83 -1.09
C PRO A 514 -9.18 6.17 -1.74
N ILE A 515 -10.18 6.98 -2.09
CA ILE A 515 -10.00 8.40 -2.49
C ILE A 515 -9.85 9.24 -1.23
N PHE A 516 -8.83 10.09 -1.17
CA PHE A 516 -8.63 11.00 -0.04
C PHE A 516 -9.37 12.33 -0.21
N ASN A 517 -9.54 13.06 0.91
CA ASN A 517 -10.29 14.31 0.98
C ASN A 517 -9.36 15.49 1.34
N PRO A 518 -8.77 16.21 0.36
CA PRO A 518 -7.82 17.28 0.62
C PRO A 518 -8.54 18.61 0.91
N SER A 519 -7.87 19.55 1.60
CA SER A 519 -8.30 20.95 1.77
C SER A 519 -7.69 21.92 0.76
N SER A 520 -6.94 21.41 -0.21
CA SER A 520 -6.30 22.20 -1.25
C SER A 520 -6.59 21.59 -2.62
N ALA A 521 -6.92 22.44 -3.60
CA ALA A 521 -6.95 22.04 -4.99
C ALA A 521 -5.53 21.98 -5.61
N ASP A 522 -4.53 22.58 -4.96
CA ASP A 522 -3.13 22.58 -5.40
C ASP A 522 -2.38 21.33 -4.91
N ILE A 523 -2.88 20.14 -5.24
CA ILE A 523 -2.20 18.87 -5.00
C ILE A 523 -1.34 18.48 -6.19
N ARG A 524 -0.21 17.80 -5.95
CA ARG A 524 0.79 17.50 -6.99
C ARG A 524 1.07 16.00 -7.03
N GLN A 525 0.35 15.28 -7.87
CA GLN A 525 0.49 13.82 -8.00
C GLN A 525 1.03 13.42 -9.36
N VAL A 526 1.78 12.33 -9.38
CA VAL A 526 2.35 11.75 -10.62
C VAL A 526 1.46 10.64 -11.18
N ASP A 527 0.78 9.93 -10.30
CA ASP A 527 -0.17 8.86 -10.57
C ASP A 527 -1.21 8.81 -9.43
N GLN A 528 -2.11 7.80 -9.44
CA GLN A 528 -3.13 7.60 -8.40
C GLN A 528 -3.85 8.90 -8.03
N PHE A 529 -4.27 9.70 -9.02
CA PHE A 529 -4.89 11.00 -8.79
C PHE A 529 -6.04 10.88 -7.79
N ASP A 530 -6.01 11.74 -6.78
CA ASP A 530 -6.91 11.80 -5.63
C ASP A 530 -6.85 10.61 -4.66
N ARG A 531 -5.89 9.71 -4.82
CA ARG A 531 -5.65 8.52 -3.97
C ARG A 531 -4.21 8.51 -3.47
N TYR A 532 -3.88 7.56 -2.59
CA TYR A 532 -2.55 7.47 -1.99
C TYR A 532 -1.49 7.05 -3.03
N THR A 533 -0.76 8.02 -3.57
CA THR A 533 0.41 7.83 -4.44
C THR A 533 1.66 7.63 -3.60
N ALA A 534 1.79 8.37 -2.51
CA ALA A 534 2.94 8.40 -1.61
C ALA A 534 2.51 8.10 -0.17
N GLY A 535 1.67 7.08 0.01
CA GLY A 535 1.30 6.57 1.33
C GLY A 535 2.54 6.17 2.14
N ALA A 536 2.81 6.92 3.20
CA ALA A 536 3.91 6.70 4.13
C ALA A 536 3.40 6.71 5.58
N GLY A 537 4.15 6.11 6.50
CA GLY A 537 3.69 5.90 7.87
C GLY A 537 2.54 4.89 7.97
N HIS A 538 2.42 4.25 9.14
CA HIS A 538 1.29 3.39 9.52
C HIS A 538 1.24 3.25 11.06
N ALA A 539 1.55 4.32 11.78
CA ALA A 539 1.58 4.26 13.25
C ALA A 539 0.15 4.15 13.80
N PHE A 540 -0.07 3.29 14.78
CA PHE A 540 -1.33 3.20 15.50
C PHE A 540 -1.39 4.21 16.64
N TYR A 541 -2.60 4.69 16.94
CA TYR A 541 -2.84 5.39 18.20
C TYR A 541 -2.81 4.42 19.38
N THR A 542 -1.69 4.40 20.11
CA THR A 542 -1.39 3.40 21.16
C THR A 542 -1.24 4.03 22.57
N ALA A 543 -1.88 5.19 22.76
CA ALA A 543 -1.93 5.94 24.01
C ALA A 543 -3.38 6.15 24.48
N GLU A 544 -3.60 6.89 25.58
CA GLU A 544 -4.94 7.10 26.14
C GLU A 544 -5.41 8.55 26.18
N ARG A 545 -4.58 9.51 25.76
CA ARG A 545 -4.98 10.93 25.68
C ARG A 545 -6.17 11.18 24.74
N PHE A 546 -6.25 10.46 23.62
CA PHE A 546 -7.38 10.55 22.69
C PHE A 546 -8.55 9.68 23.19
N PRO A 547 -9.79 9.99 22.73
CA PRO A 547 -10.97 9.21 23.09
C PRO A 547 -10.85 7.71 22.76
N ALA A 548 -11.53 6.87 23.54
CA ALA A 548 -11.47 5.41 23.43
C ALA A 548 -11.65 4.83 22.01
N PRO A 549 -12.50 5.39 21.11
CA PRO A 549 -12.63 4.88 19.74
C PRO A 549 -11.35 4.91 18.90
N TRP A 550 -10.33 5.67 19.30
CA TRP A 550 -9.07 5.80 18.56
C TRP A 550 -8.05 4.71 18.91
N ARG A 551 -8.08 4.26 20.17
CA ARG A 551 -7.05 3.46 20.83
C ARG A 551 -6.95 2.07 20.20
N ASP A 552 -5.77 1.74 19.69
CA ASP A 552 -5.44 0.49 18.97
C ASP A 552 -6.36 0.20 17.77
N LYS A 553 -7.03 1.23 17.23
CA LYS A 553 -7.96 1.12 16.10
C LYS A 553 -7.62 2.02 14.93
N ILE A 554 -7.08 3.21 15.19
CA ILE A 554 -6.77 4.17 14.14
C ILE A 554 -5.28 4.11 13.82
N ALA A 555 -4.96 3.80 12.55
CA ALA A 555 -3.63 3.96 11.97
C ALA A 555 -3.54 5.27 11.18
N PHE A 556 -2.36 5.89 11.23
CA PHE A 556 -2.07 7.15 10.55
C PHE A 556 -1.21 6.92 9.32
N VAL A 557 -1.71 7.36 8.16
CA VAL A 557 -1.00 7.27 6.87
C VAL A 557 -0.88 8.67 6.29
N THR A 558 0.35 9.13 6.12
CA THR A 558 0.65 10.42 5.51
C THR A 558 0.60 10.32 3.99
N GLU A 559 0.08 11.36 3.34
CA GLU A 559 0.10 11.53 1.89
C GLU A 559 0.64 12.92 1.58
N GLY A 560 1.96 13.03 1.43
CA GLY A 560 2.65 14.30 1.25
C GLY A 560 2.17 15.06 0.01
N THR A 561 1.80 14.37 -1.07
CA THR A 561 1.30 15.03 -2.29
C THR A 561 -0.13 15.55 -2.15
N GLY A 562 -0.91 14.95 -1.25
CA GLY A 562 -2.25 15.35 -0.85
C GLY A 562 -2.29 16.27 0.39
N LYS A 563 -1.13 16.51 1.01
CA LYS A 563 -0.91 17.43 2.14
C LYS A 563 -1.70 17.07 3.39
N LEU A 564 -1.81 15.79 3.68
CA LEU A 564 -2.68 15.28 4.73
C LEU A 564 -2.11 14.07 5.47
N VAL A 565 -2.64 13.84 6.66
CA VAL A 565 -2.52 12.60 7.44
C VAL A 565 -3.89 11.96 7.53
N GLY A 566 -4.08 10.90 6.75
CA GLY A 566 -5.30 10.11 6.74
C GLY A 566 -5.44 9.25 7.99
N MET A 567 -6.68 8.97 8.36
CA MET A 567 -7.03 8.10 9.47
C MET A 567 -7.68 6.83 8.93
N PHE A 568 -7.12 5.69 9.31
CA PHE A 568 -7.54 4.38 8.86
C PHE A 568 -8.01 3.57 10.05
N GLU A 569 -9.31 3.29 10.12
CA GLU A 569 -9.87 2.41 11.12
C GLU A 569 -9.60 0.96 10.73
N VAL A 570 -8.88 0.27 11.60
CA VAL A 570 -8.46 -1.10 11.42
C VAL A 570 -9.29 -1.98 12.34
N SER A 571 -9.85 -3.04 11.75
CA SER A 571 -10.59 -4.07 12.45
C SER A 571 -10.09 -5.45 12.02
N ARG A 572 -10.11 -6.42 12.94
CA ARG A 572 -9.83 -7.81 12.60
C ARG A 572 -10.93 -8.38 11.70
N GLU A 573 -10.52 -9.10 10.67
CA GLU A 573 -11.40 -9.90 9.81
C GLU A 573 -10.81 -11.31 9.75
N GLY A 574 -11.36 -12.20 10.57
CA GLY A 574 -10.75 -13.51 10.85
C GLY A 574 -9.36 -13.38 11.49
N ALA A 575 -8.36 -14.05 10.92
CA ALA A 575 -6.94 -13.94 11.28
C ALA A 575 -6.22 -12.78 10.56
N GLY A 576 -6.88 -12.17 9.57
CA GLY A 576 -6.41 -10.99 8.85
C GLY A 576 -7.01 -9.68 9.37
N TYR A 577 -6.92 -8.65 8.53
CA TYR A 577 -7.36 -7.29 8.85
C TYR A 577 -8.11 -6.63 7.69
N LYS A 578 -9.08 -5.81 8.05
CA LYS A 578 -9.71 -4.83 7.17
C LYS A 578 -9.42 -3.42 7.69
N SER A 579 -9.16 -2.51 6.76
CA SER A 579 -8.89 -1.11 7.01
C SER A 579 -9.86 -0.25 6.22
N VAL A 580 -10.46 0.76 6.86
CA VAL A 580 -11.39 1.70 6.26
C VAL A 580 -10.91 3.12 6.52
N GLN A 581 -10.71 3.89 5.45
CA GLN A 581 -10.37 5.31 5.60
C GLN A 581 -11.57 6.09 6.17
N HIS A 582 -11.32 6.92 7.18
CA HIS A 582 -12.27 7.92 7.63
C HIS A 582 -12.39 9.07 6.62
N PHE A 583 -13.59 9.66 6.50
CA PHE A 583 -13.81 10.83 5.63
C PHE A 583 -12.99 12.05 6.06
N ASN A 584 -12.73 12.15 7.36
CA ASN A 584 -11.99 13.24 7.99
C ASN A 584 -10.52 12.83 8.20
N ASN A 585 -9.60 13.77 8.05
CA ASN A 585 -8.17 13.55 8.26
C ASN A 585 -7.78 13.96 9.69
N LEU A 586 -6.67 13.44 10.20
CA LEU A 586 -6.06 13.93 11.45
C LEU A 586 -5.44 15.32 11.23
N TYR A 587 -4.84 15.52 10.06
CA TYR A 587 -4.22 16.78 9.64
C TYR A 587 -4.43 16.95 8.14
N ASN A 588 -4.73 18.16 7.70
CA ASN A 588 -4.73 18.54 6.30
C ASN A 588 -4.44 20.03 6.15
N SER A 589 -3.68 20.41 5.13
CA SER A 589 -3.30 21.82 4.92
C SER A 589 -3.71 22.36 3.55
N ALA A 590 -4.13 23.62 3.53
CA ALA A 590 -4.35 24.38 2.31
C ALA A 590 -3.06 25.01 1.75
N ASP A 591 -1.97 25.04 2.54
CA ASP A 591 -0.65 25.55 2.12
C ASP A 591 -0.06 24.70 0.99
N ALA A 592 0.39 25.33 -0.11
CA ALA A 592 1.04 24.65 -1.23
C ALA A 592 2.26 23.79 -0.86
N TRP A 593 2.95 24.14 0.23
CA TRP A 593 4.24 23.57 0.62
C TRP A 593 4.16 22.49 1.70
N SER A 594 3.02 22.35 2.39
CA SER A 594 2.88 21.32 3.42
C SER A 594 2.97 19.93 2.79
N GLY A 595 3.79 19.08 3.39
CA GLY A 595 4.12 17.73 2.94
C GLY A 595 4.41 16.84 4.14
N PRO A 596 3.39 16.38 4.88
CA PRO A 596 3.59 15.43 5.97
C PRO A 596 4.16 14.12 5.43
N VAL A 597 5.24 13.63 6.04
CA VAL A 597 5.94 12.39 5.65
C VAL A 597 6.09 11.38 6.79
N CYS A 598 5.79 11.79 8.02
CA CYS A 598 5.81 10.94 9.21
C CYS A 598 4.71 11.39 10.17
N ALA A 599 4.00 10.42 10.75
CA ALA A 599 3.01 10.63 11.81
C ALA A 599 3.16 9.51 12.86
N GLU A 600 3.44 9.86 14.12
CA GLU A 600 3.74 8.91 15.20
C GLU A 600 3.01 9.27 16.49
N THR A 601 2.58 8.27 17.26
CA THR A 601 2.08 8.49 18.63
C THR A 601 3.26 8.77 19.55
N GLY A 602 3.33 10.00 20.08
CA GLY A 602 4.42 10.45 20.94
C GLY A 602 4.31 10.00 22.40
N PRO A 603 5.36 10.23 23.21
CA PRO A 603 5.40 9.86 24.63
C PRO A 603 4.37 10.60 25.49
N ASP A 604 3.93 11.76 25.03
CA ASP A 604 2.94 12.66 25.63
C ASP A 604 1.48 12.32 25.23
N GLY A 605 1.29 11.23 24.49
CA GLY A 605 -0.01 10.79 24.00
C GLY A 605 -0.59 11.64 22.86
N ALA A 606 0.14 12.67 22.39
CA ALA A 606 -0.19 13.41 21.17
C ALA A 606 0.24 12.62 19.92
N VAL A 607 -0.29 12.98 18.76
CA VAL A 607 0.23 12.50 17.48
C VAL A 607 1.15 13.57 16.90
N TRP A 608 2.40 13.19 16.64
CA TRP A 608 3.45 14.06 16.14
C TRP A 608 3.58 13.91 14.63
N ILE A 609 3.74 15.02 13.92
CA ILE A 609 3.80 15.06 12.45
C ILE A 609 5.09 15.75 12.02
N CYS A 610 5.92 15.07 11.23
CA CYS A 610 7.00 15.72 10.49
C CYS A 610 6.45 16.21 9.16
N ASP A 611 6.27 17.53 9.05
CA ASP A 611 6.00 18.21 7.81
C ASP A 611 7.33 18.57 7.15
N TRP A 612 7.66 17.86 6.07
CA TRP A 612 8.89 18.07 5.32
C TRP A 612 8.96 19.48 4.71
N TYR A 613 7.80 20.11 4.53
CA TYR A 613 7.60 21.46 4.01
C TYR A 613 8.36 21.77 2.72
N ASN A 614 7.95 21.13 1.63
CA ASN A 614 8.61 21.25 0.35
C ASN A 614 7.58 21.34 -0.78
N LEU A 615 7.79 22.24 -1.73
CA LEU A 615 6.95 22.35 -2.92
C LEU A 615 7.05 21.10 -3.81
N ILE A 616 8.18 20.38 -3.75
CA ILE A 616 8.46 19.20 -4.57
C ILE A 616 8.75 17.99 -3.70
N ILE A 617 7.78 17.07 -3.68
CA ILE A 617 7.88 15.79 -2.97
C ILE A 617 8.07 14.62 -3.95
N GLN A 618 7.71 14.82 -5.23
CA GLN A 618 7.75 13.78 -6.26
C GLN A 618 9.19 13.37 -6.55
N HIS A 619 9.43 12.07 -6.65
CA HIS A 619 10.74 11.51 -6.99
C HIS A 619 10.75 10.97 -8.43
N ASN A 620 9.84 10.03 -8.70
CA ASN A 620 9.62 9.39 -10.00
C ASN A 620 8.19 9.66 -10.50
N PRO A 621 7.90 9.47 -11.80
CA PRO A 621 8.85 9.23 -12.88
C PRO A 621 9.62 10.51 -13.27
N THR A 622 10.73 10.36 -13.99
CA THR A 622 11.43 11.51 -14.59
C THR A 622 10.46 12.31 -15.47
N PRO A 623 10.27 13.62 -15.19
CA PRO A 623 9.46 14.48 -16.03
C PRO A 623 9.92 14.46 -17.48
N ASN A 624 8.97 14.32 -18.40
CA ASN A 624 9.19 14.53 -19.82
C ASN A 624 8.10 15.44 -20.41
N LYS A 625 8.43 16.07 -21.55
CA LYS A 625 7.57 17.09 -22.17
C LYS A 625 6.17 16.57 -22.51
N ALA A 626 6.04 15.32 -22.93
CA ALA A 626 4.76 14.73 -23.32
C ALA A 626 3.87 14.37 -22.10
N GLY A 627 4.48 13.93 -21.01
CA GLY A 627 3.76 13.51 -19.80
C GLY A 627 3.50 14.63 -18.79
N SER A 628 4.26 15.73 -18.85
CA SER A 628 4.26 16.74 -17.77
C SER A 628 4.56 18.18 -18.22
N GLY A 629 4.83 18.40 -19.51
CA GLY A 629 5.25 19.70 -20.03
C GLY A 629 6.68 20.13 -19.69
N LEU A 630 7.41 19.38 -18.86
CA LEU A 630 8.79 19.63 -18.46
C LEU A 630 9.70 18.48 -18.93
N ASP A 631 10.85 18.80 -19.55
CA ASP A 631 11.85 17.79 -19.93
C ASP A 631 13.01 17.84 -18.93
N ALA A 632 13.03 16.90 -17.98
CA ALA A 632 13.99 16.87 -16.88
C ALA A 632 14.92 15.64 -16.95
N ARG A 633 15.95 15.63 -16.10
CA ARG A 633 16.89 14.51 -15.97
C ARG A 633 17.03 14.12 -14.51
N ASN A 634 17.32 12.85 -14.26
CA ASN A 634 17.57 12.35 -12.91
C ASN A 634 19.03 12.60 -12.47
N GLY A 635 19.18 12.91 -11.19
CA GLY A 635 20.46 12.97 -10.50
C GLY A 635 20.89 11.62 -9.94
N LYS A 636 21.94 11.61 -9.11
CA LYS A 636 22.52 10.37 -8.55
C LYS A 636 21.56 9.54 -7.69
N GLY A 637 20.58 10.19 -7.07
CA GLY A 637 19.58 9.52 -6.24
C GLY A 637 18.41 8.95 -7.03
N ASN A 638 18.44 9.07 -8.36
CA ASN A 638 17.35 8.74 -9.28
C ASN A 638 16.12 9.66 -9.20
N ALA A 639 16.25 10.83 -8.57
CA ALA A 639 15.20 11.86 -8.61
C ALA A 639 15.54 12.92 -9.64
N TYR A 640 14.53 13.49 -10.28
CA TYR A 640 14.80 14.59 -11.22
C TYR A 640 15.44 15.80 -10.51
N GLU A 641 16.40 16.41 -11.20
CA GLU A 641 17.15 17.57 -10.72
C GLU A 641 16.36 18.86 -10.92
N THR A 642 16.30 19.69 -9.88
CA THR A 642 15.64 21.00 -9.92
C THR A 642 16.14 21.86 -8.77
N PRO A 643 16.35 23.17 -8.98
CA PRO A 643 16.71 24.10 -7.90
C PRO A 643 15.55 24.42 -6.96
N LEU A 644 14.33 23.97 -7.28
CA LEU A 644 13.10 24.25 -6.53
C LEU A 644 12.87 23.28 -5.35
N ARG A 645 13.76 22.30 -5.11
CA ARG A 645 13.71 21.47 -3.90
C ARG A 645 14.28 22.27 -2.74
N ASP A 646 13.43 22.53 -1.75
CA ASP A 646 13.81 23.28 -0.56
C ASP A 646 14.77 22.51 0.35
N LYS A 647 15.65 23.25 1.02
CA LYS A 647 16.64 22.75 1.99
C LYS A 647 16.74 23.65 3.24
N GLN A 648 15.74 24.50 3.47
CA GLN A 648 15.79 25.60 4.43
C GLN A 648 14.62 25.62 5.41
N HIS A 649 13.55 24.87 5.14
CA HIS A 649 12.32 24.90 5.89
C HIS A 649 11.93 23.50 6.37
N GLY A 650 11.08 23.40 7.39
CA GLY A 650 10.58 22.12 7.89
C GLY A 650 9.94 22.26 9.27
N ARG A 651 8.88 21.51 9.56
CA ARG A 651 8.15 21.63 10.83
C ARG A 651 7.87 20.30 11.48
N VAL A 652 7.86 20.31 12.81
CA VAL A 652 7.35 19.22 13.63
C VAL A 652 6.14 19.77 14.39
N TYR A 653 4.97 19.17 14.14
CA TYR A 653 3.71 19.53 14.79
C TYR A 653 3.27 18.46 15.79
N ARG A 654 2.42 18.84 16.74
CA ARG A 654 1.66 17.91 17.59
C ARG A 654 0.16 18.16 17.44
N VAL A 655 -0.62 17.09 17.37
CA VAL A 655 -2.08 17.09 17.34
C VAL A 655 -2.62 16.37 18.57
N TYR A 656 -3.52 17.02 19.32
CA TYR A 656 -4.13 16.46 20.52
C TYR A 656 -5.53 17.03 20.80
N PRO A 657 -6.38 16.35 21.60
CA PRO A 657 -7.69 16.88 21.97
C PRO A 657 -7.55 18.14 22.83
N LYS A 658 -8.31 19.18 22.49
CA LYS A 658 -8.23 20.48 23.13
C LYS A 658 -8.53 20.39 24.63
N GLY A 659 -7.72 21.06 25.44
CA GLY A 659 -7.87 21.09 26.90
C GLY A 659 -7.39 19.83 27.63
N THR A 660 -6.79 18.87 26.93
CA THR A 660 -6.13 17.72 27.56
C THR A 660 -4.66 18.01 27.88
N THR A 661 -4.15 17.40 28.94
CA THR A 661 -2.74 17.48 29.34
C THR A 661 -1.95 16.34 28.72
N ASP A 662 -0.63 16.52 28.65
CA ASP A 662 0.31 15.50 28.17
C ASP A 662 0.29 14.27 29.08
N ASP A 663 0.42 13.07 28.50
CA ASP A 663 0.56 11.83 29.28
C ASP A 663 1.79 11.93 30.22
N ALA A 664 1.67 11.36 31.42
CA ALA A 664 2.73 11.41 32.41
C ALA A 664 3.97 10.63 31.95
N ASN A 665 5.16 11.22 32.09
CA ASN A 665 6.40 10.48 31.96
C ASN A 665 6.60 9.60 33.20
N PRO A 666 6.71 8.26 33.07
CA PRO A 666 6.85 7.35 34.21
C PRO A 666 8.23 7.38 34.88
N GLY A 667 9.19 8.14 34.33
CA GLY A 667 10.53 8.30 34.92
C GLY A 667 11.34 7.01 34.88
N LEU A 668 11.37 6.33 33.73
CA LEU A 668 12.11 5.08 33.55
C LEU A 668 13.60 5.29 33.88
N ASP A 669 14.10 4.57 34.87
CA ASP A 669 15.48 4.65 35.33
C ASP A 669 16.13 3.26 35.25
N PRO A 670 17.09 3.05 34.33
CA PRO A 670 17.76 1.75 34.15
C PRO A 670 18.47 1.24 35.42
N THR A 671 18.77 2.13 36.37
CA THR A 671 19.39 1.78 37.65
C THR A 671 18.40 1.29 38.70
N LYS A 672 17.10 1.52 38.48
CA LYS A 672 15.98 1.23 39.40
C LYS A 672 14.94 0.31 38.77
N PRO A 673 15.08 -1.03 38.90
CA PRO A 673 14.21 -2.00 38.25
C PRO A 673 12.72 -1.84 38.55
N GLU A 674 12.36 -1.30 39.73
CA GLU A 674 10.98 -1.01 40.12
C GLU A 674 10.29 -0.01 39.18
N THR A 675 11.03 0.97 38.65
CA THR A 675 10.50 1.94 37.68
C THR A 675 10.19 1.27 36.35
N LEU A 676 11.03 0.31 35.94
CA LEU A 676 10.85 -0.44 34.69
C LEU A 676 9.67 -1.40 34.78
N ILE A 677 9.56 -2.15 35.89
CA ILE A 677 8.44 -3.07 36.10
C ILE A 677 7.10 -2.31 36.13
N ALA A 678 7.05 -1.14 36.79
CA ALA A 678 5.86 -0.28 36.78
C ALA A 678 5.57 0.29 35.37
N GLY A 679 6.62 0.66 34.63
CA GLY A 679 6.51 1.16 33.26
C GLY A 679 5.85 0.18 32.28
N LEU A 680 5.90 -1.14 32.55
CA LEU A 680 5.20 -2.15 31.74
C LEU A 680 3.66 -1.98 31.76
N ASP A 681 3.09 -1.29 32.74
CA ASP A 681 1.64 -1.02 32.82
C ASP A 681 1.23 0.35 32.29
N HIS A 682 2.18 1.13 31.77
CA HIS A 682 1.89 2.48 31.33
C HIS A 682 0.85 2.52 30.21
N PRO A 683 -0.11 3.47 30.19
CA PRO A 683 -1.18 3.51 29.19
C PRO A 683 -0.69 3.60 27.74
N ASN A 684 0.40 4.34 27.53
CA ASN A 684 1.04 4.51 26.23
C ASN A 684 2.09 3.41 25.95
N LEU A 685 1.96 2.73 24.81
CA LEU A 685 2.82 1.61 24.36
C LEU A 685 4.30 1.99 24.28
N PHE A 686 4.61 3.23 23.91
CA PHE A 686 5.97 3.75 23.86
C PHE A 686 6.74 3.45 25.16
N TRP A 687 6.15 3.82 26.30
CA TRP A 687 6.77 3.64 27.61
C TRP A 687 6.88 2.17 27.98
N ARG A 688 5.90 1.34 27.62
CA ARG A 688 5.95 -0.11 27.86
C ARG A 688 7.08 -0.78 27.09
N LEU A 689 7.27 -0.43 25.82
CA LEU A 689 8.36 -0.95 24.99
C LEU A 689 9.74 -0.51 25.51
N HIS A 690 9.90 0.74 25.93
CA HIS A 690 11.15 1.21 26.55
C HIS A 690 11.43 0.51 27.88
N ALA A 691 10.42 0.35 28.74
CA ALA A 691 10.56 -0.38 30.00
C ALA A 691 10.98 -1.84 29.76
N GLN A 692 10.30 -2.53 28.84
CA GLN A 692 10.63 -3.90 28.46
C GLN A 692 12.05 -4.01 27.90
N ARG A 693 12.42 -3.13 26.98
CA ARG A 693 13.78 -3.09 26.40
C ARG A 693 14.84 -2.91 27.47
N LEU A 694 14.67 -1.93 28.36
CA LEU A 694 15.63 -1.64 29.43
C LEU A 694 15.77 -2.82 30.42
N ILE A 695 14.68 -3.56 30.69
CA ILE A 695 14.75 -4.80 31.46
C ILE A 695 15.64 -5.83 30.76
N VAL A 696 15.41 -6.08 29.47
CA VAL A 696 16.19 -7.04 28.68
C VAL A 696 17.66 -6.63 28.58
N GLU A 697 17.93 -5.37 28.25
CA GLU A 697 19.29 -4.81 28.12
C GLU A 697 20.07 -4.86 29.44
N SER A 698 19.39 -4.82 30.59
CA SER A 698 20.05 -4.93 31.90
C SER A 698 20.68 -6.31 32.15
N GLY A 699 20.18 -7.37 31.49
CA GLY A 699 20.60 -8.75 31.72
C GLY A 699 20.29 -9.31 33.13
N LYS A 700 19.54 -8.56 33.94
CA LYS A 700 19.26 -8.87 35.36
C LYS A 700 18.22 -9.99 35.52
N LYS A 701 18.70 -11.24 35.55
CA LYS A 701 17.84 -12.44 35.71
C LYS A 701 17.13 -12.55 37.06
N ASP A 702 17.58 -11.82 38.08
CA ASP A 702 16.91 -11.73 39.39
C ASP A 702 15.52 -11.05 39.31
N LEU A 703 15.20 -10.38 38.21
CA LEU A 703 13.86 -9.86 37.94
C LEU A 703 12.85 -10.95 37.52
N ALA A 704 13.31 -12.15 37.17
CA ALA A 704 12.46 -13.20 36.61
C ALA A 704 11.27 -13.56 37.49
N ALA A 705 11.48 -13.70 38.81
CA ALA A 705 10.39 -14.03 39.74
C ALA A 705 9.28 -12.97 39.76
N LYS A 706 9.64 -11.68 39.72
CA LYS A 706 8.67 -10.58 39.70
C LYS A 706 7.92 -10.51 38.36
N LEU A 707 8.64 -10.75 37.26
CA LEU A 707 8.03 -10.78 35.93
C LEU A 707 7.09 -11.98 35.77
N ALA A 708 7.47 -13.17 36.26
CA ALA A 708 6.64 -14.36 36.24
C ALA A 708 5.34 -14.17 37.05
N GLU A 709 5.41 -13.47 38.18
CA GLU A 709 4.20 -13.11 38.92
C GLU A 709 3.33 -12.11 38.15
N LYS A 710 3.96 -11.15 37.46
CA LYS A 710 3.25 -10.20 36.61
C LYS A 710 2.52 -10.85 35.43
N VAL A 711 3.05 -11.94 34.85
CA VAL A 711 2.39 -12.71 33.78
C VAL A 711 1.01 -13.21 34.20
N LYS A 712 0.80 -13.50 35.49
CA LYS A 712 -0.49 -14.00 36.03
C LYS A 712 -1.53 -12.90 36.26
N SER A 713 -1.18 -11.64 36.04
CA SER A 713 -2.11 -10.51 36.20
C SER A 713 -2.89 -10.25 34.92
N ASP A 714 -4.05 -9.60 35.04
CA ASP A 714 -4.85 -9.14 33.89
C ASP A 714 -4.45 -7.73 33.41
N THR A 715 -3.27 -7.26 33.81
CA THR A 715 -2.76 -5.94 33.45
C THR A 715 -2.17 -5.93 32.04
N ARG A 716 -2.18 -4.77 31.37
CA ARG A 716 -1.56 -4.61 30.03
C ARG A 716 -0.07 -4.98 30.00
N GLY A 717 0.62 -4.87 31.13
CA GLY A 717 2.03 -5.24 31.23
C GLY A 717 2.31 -6.74 31.33
N ALA A 718 1.28 -7.59 31.48
CA ALA A 718 1.47 -9.04 31.57
C ALA A 718 2.09 -9.63 30.29
N ALA A 719 1.63 -9.21 29.11
CA ALA A 719 2.19 -9.66 27.84
C ALA A 719 3.66 -9.21 27.68
N HIS A 720 3.97 -7.96 28.04
CA HIS A 720 5.34 -7.45 28.06
C HIS A 720 6.24 -8.21 29.04
N ALA A 721 5.71 -8.69 30.17
CA ALA A 721 6.48 -9.51 31.11
C ALA A 721 6.87 -10.87 30.51
N VAL A 722 5.99 -11.51 29.71
CA VAL A 722 6.33 -12.73 28.95
C VAL A 722 7.50 -12.46 28.00
N TYR A 723 7.42 -11.39 27.21
CA TYR A 723 8.48 -11.00 26.29
C TYR A 723 9.79 -10.63 26.99
N ALA A 724 9.72 -9.93 28.13
CA ALA A 724 10.90 -9.60 28.94
C ALA A 724 11.59 -10.86 29.48
N LEU A 725 10.82 -11.84 29.99
CA LEU A 725 11.34 -13.12 30.44
C LEU A 725 12.01 -13.90 29.29
N ALA A 726 11.38 -13.92 28.10
CA ALA A 726 11.94 -14.54 26.91
C ALA A 726 13.25 -13.86 26.49
N GLY A 727 13.29 -12.52 26.43
CA GLY A 727 14.48 -11.75 26.10
C GLY A 727 15.63 -11.91 27.08
N LEU A 728 15.35 -12.11 28.37
CA LEU A 728 16.34 -12.44 29.39
C LEU A 728 16.83 -13.91 29.33
N GLY A 729 16.19 -14.76 28.53
CA GLY A 729 16.42 -16.21 28.57
C GLY A 729 16.10 -16.80 29.95
N ALA A 730 15.01 -16.34 30.57
CA ALA A 730 14.55 -16.71 31.90
C ALA A 730 13.05 -17.11 31.94
N LEU A 731 12.43 -17.33 30.78
CA LEU A 731 11.07 -17.84 30.69
C LEU A 731 11.04 -19.34 31.02
N GLU A 732 10.50 -19.67 32.19
CA GLU A 732 10.34 -21.06 32.63
C GLU A 732 9.13 -21.74 31.97
N ALA A 733 9.18 -23.07 31.88
CA ALA A 733 8.12 -23.86 31.24
C ALA A 733 6.75 -23.64 31.90
N ALA A 734 6.68 -23.56 33.23
CA ALA A 734 5.43 -23.31 33.95
C ALA A 734 4.83 -21.94 33.57
N THR A 735 5.64 -20.88 33.54
CA THR A 735 5.18 -19.54 33.15
C THR A 735 4.79 -19.46 31.67
N ALA A 736 5.49 -20.19 30.79
CA ALA A 736 5.07 -20.31 29.39
C ALA A 736 3.70 -20.99 29.26
N THR A 737 3.46 -22.07 30.03
CA THR A 737 2.15 -22.74 30.09
C THR A 737 1.06 -21.82 30.65
N ASP A 738 1.36 -21.06 31.71
CA ASP A 738 0.42 -20.06 32.25
C ASP A 738 0.05 -19.02 31.19
N ALA A 739 1.03 -18.54 30.42
CA ALA A 739 0.79 -17.60 29.34
C ALA A 739 -0.07 -18.21 28.22
N LEU A 740 0.25 -19.41 27.74
CA LEU A 740 -0.50 -20.13 26.71
C LEU A 740 -1.97 -20.38 27.10
N ASN A 741 -2.23 -20.61 28.39
CA ASN A 741 -3.56 -20.86 28.94
C ASN A 741 -4.30 -19.58 29.39
N SER A 742 -3.69 -18.40 29.24
CA SER A 742 -4.30 -17.15 29.69
C SER A 742 -5.57 -16.82 28.92
N GLY A 743 -6.59 -16.32 29.63
CA GLY A 743 -7.79 -15.75 29.02
C GLY A 743 -7.56 -14.34 28.45
N VAL A 744 -6.44 -13.70 28.78
CA VAL A 744 -6.05 -12.40 28.22
C VAL A 744 -5.35 -12.63 26.90
N ARG A 745 -6.01 -12.24 25.81
CA ARG A 745 -5.53 -12.43 24.43
C ARG A 745 -4.06 -12.04 24.22
N ALA A 746 -3.66 -10.84 24.67
CA ALA A 746 -2.30 -10.35 24.52
C ALA A 746 -1.26 -11.25 25.20
N VAL A 747 -1.59 -11.78 26.39
CA VAL A 747 -0.72 -12.70 27.15
C VAL A 747 -0.63 -14.05 26.45
N GLN A 748 -1.76 -14.59 25.97
CA GLN A 748 -1.78 -15.83 25.21
C GLN A 748 -0.96 -15.74 23.93
N ARG A 749 -1.08 -14.64 23.17
CA ARG A 749 -0.26 -14.42 21.98
C ARG A 749 1.22 -14.27 22.29
N ALA A 750 1.57 -13.58 23.36
CA ALA A 750 2.96 -13.53 23.82
C ALA A 750 3.47 -14.93 24.20
N GLY A 751 2.63 -15.75 24.84
CA GLY A 751 2.89 -17.16 25.11
C GLY A 751 3.12 -17.98 23.83
N ILE A 752 2.24 -17.84 22.83
CA ILE A 752 2.37 -18.52 21.53
C ILE A 752 3.68 -18.16 20.84
N ALA A 753 4.04 -16.88 20.85
CA ALA A 753 5.27 -16.38 20.23
C ALA A 753 6.55 -16.87 20.94
N ALA A 754 6.51 -17.02 22.27
CA ALA A 754 7.66 -17.39 23.09
C ALA A 754 7.81 -18.92 23.32
N ALA A 755 6.74 -19.69 23.14
CA ALA A 755 6.74 -21.13 23.37
C ALA A 755 7.53 -21.91 22.32
N THR A 756 8.11 -23.03 22.75
CA THR A 756 8.66 -24.02 21.82
C THR A 756 7.55 -24.74 21.03
N PRO A 757 7.84 -25.29 19.84
CA PRO A 757 6.84 -26.04 19.08
C PRO A 757 6.22 -27.21 19.85
N GLN A 758 6.99 -27.87 20.73
CA GLN A 758 6.48 -28.94 21.59
C GLN A 758 5.48 -28.42 22.63
N GLN A 759 5.79 -27.31 23.30
CA GLN A 759 4.86 -26.69 24.25
C GLN A 759 3.55 -26.24 23.58
N LEU A 760 3.62 -25.75 22.33
CA LEU A 760 2.42 -25.45 21.54
C LEU A 760 1.57 -26.70 21.28
N LYS A 761 2.20 -27.82 20.91
CA LYS A 761 1.50 -29.10 20.71
C LYS A 761 0.83 -29.54 22.01
N ASP A 762 1.56 -29.54 23.12
CA ASP A 762 1.04 -29.98 24.42
C ASP A 762 -0.12 -29.11 24.92
N ALA A 763 -0.10 -27.79 24.62
CA ALA A 763 -1.15 -26.87 25.02
C ALA A 763 -2.40 -26.94 24.12
N PHE A 764 -2.23 -27.06 22.80
CA PHE A 764 -3.33 -26.84 21.84
C PHE A 764 -3.76 -28.09 21.07
N VAL A 765 -3.01 -29.19 21.10
CA VAL A 765 -3.31 -30.40 20.33
C VAL A 765 -3.71 -31.53 21.28
N ALA A 766 -4.99 -31.91 21.25
CA ALA A 766 -5.52 -33.01 22.05
C ALA A 766 -6.68 -33.70 21.33
N ASP A 767 -6.80 -35.02 21.49
CA ASP A 767 -7.88 -35.84 20.92
C ASP A 767 -8.04 -35.70 19.39
N GLY A 768 -6.92 -35.48 18.67
CA GLY A 768 -6.93 -35.23 17.23
C GLY A 768 -7.63 -33.93 16.84
N LYS A 769 -7.62 -32.91 17.70
CA LYS A 769 -8.13 -31.56 17.44
C LYS A 769 -7.09 -30.51 17.81
N ILE A 770 -7.16 -29.37 17.13
CA ILE A 770 -6.39 -28.16 17.47
C ILE A 770 -7.37 -27.17 18.12
N LYS A 771 -7.11 -26.77 19.37
CA LYS A 771 -8.00 -25.92 20.17
C LYS A 771 -7.34 -24.56 20.40
N ALA A 772 -7.55 -23.60 19.50
CA ALA A 772 -7.14 -22.20 19.70
C ALA A 772 -8.37 -21.30 19.92
N SER A 773 -8.20 -20.25 20.72
CA SER A 773 -9.25 -19.35 21.20
C SER A 773 -9.80 -18.39 20.12
N GLY A 774 -8.98 -18.03 19.13
CA GLY A 774 -9.33 -17.13 18.04
C GLY A 774 -8.60 -17.46 16.74
N ASP A 775 -9.01 -16.80 15.65
CA ASP A 775 -8.48 -17.06 14.30
C ASP A 775 -7.00 -16.67 14.18
N ARG A 776 -6.60 -15.53 14.75
CA ARG A 776 -5.20 -15.08 14.71
C ARG A 776 -4.31 -16.01 15.53
N GLU A 777 -4.76 -16.39 16.71
CA GLU A 777 -4.07 -17.31 17.62
C GLU A 777 -3.95 -18.71 16.98
N LEU A 778 -4.98 -19.16 16.26
CA LEU A 778 -4.95 -20.38 15.47
C LEU A 778 -3.90 -20.30 14.36
N ALA A 779 -3.87 -19.21 13.58
CA ALA A 779 -2.88 -19.03 12.52
C ALA A 779 -1.44 -19.07 13.07
N GLU A 780 -1.17 -18.33 14.15
CA GLU A 780 0.13 -18.29 14.81
C GLU A 780 0.53 -19.65 15.40
N THR A 781 -0.42 -20.37 16.00
CA THR A 781 -0.23 -21.73 16.51
C THR A 781 0.09 -22.71 15.38
N LEU A 782 -0.64 -22.66 14.26
CA LEU A 782 -0.40 -23.54 13.11
C LEU A 782 0.99 -23.33 12.51
N VAL A 783 1.40 -22.06 12.34
CA VAL A 783 2.78 -21.73 11.88
C VAL A 783 3.81 -22.24 12.89
N GLY A 784 3.58 -22.07 14.19
CA GLY A 784 4.45 -22.60 15.24
C GLY A 784 4.57 -24.13 15.22
N LEU A 785 3.46 -24.84 15.08
CA LEU A 785 3.39 -26.30 15.00
C LEU A 785 4.11 -26.86 13.77
N SER A 786 4.11 -26.13 12.64
CA SER A 786 4.79 -26.53 11.40
C SER A 786 6.31 -26.75 11.55
N ARG A 787 6.89 -26.25 12.64
CA ARG A 787 8.32 -26.36 12.97
C ARG A 787 8.67 -27.67 13.67
N LEU A 788 7.67 -28.49 14.03
CA LEU A 788 7.87 -29.86 14.49
C LEU A 788 8.28 -30.79 13.33
N PRO A 789 8.95 -31.91 13.63
CA PRO A 789 9.07 -33.01 12.67
C PRO A 789 7.69 -33.62 12.35
N GLU A 790 7.62 -34.47 11.32
CA GLU A 790 6.41 -35.21 10.93
C GLU A 790 5.82 -35.98 12.14
N GLU A 791 4.52 -35.83 12.39
CA GLU A 791 3.85 -36.32 13.61
C GLU A 791 2.42 -36.81 13.28
N ALA A 792 2.12 -38.06 13.62
CA ALA A 792 0.85 -38.70 13.23
C ALA A 792 -0.38 -38.02 13.85
N ASP A 793 -0.32 -37.72 15.15
CA ASP A 793 -1.44 -37.09 15.88
C ASP A 793 -1.73 -35.68 15.38
N LEU A 794 -0.68 -34.93 15.04
CA LEU A 794 -0.81 -33.59 14.48
C LEU A 794 -1.36 -33.64 13.05
N GLY A 795 -0.93 -34.58 12.21
CA GLY A 795 -1.51 -34.78 10.88
C GLY A 795 -3.00 -35.11 10.93
N LYS A 796 -3.42 -35.95 11.89
CA LYS A 796 -4.84 -36.23 12.15
C LYS A 796 -5.59 -34.97 12.60
N ALA A 797 -5.00 -34.17 13.47
CA ALA A 797 -5.60 -32.93 13.95
C ALA A 797 -5.76 -31.88 12.84
N LEU A 798 -4.76 -31.74 11.96
CA LEU A 798 -4.80 -30.85 10.80
C LEU A 798 -5.86 -31.29 9.77
N PHE A 799 -5.98 -32.59 9.51
CA PHE A 799 -7.04 -33.15 8.66
C PHE A 799 -8.44 -32.89 9.23
N ASN A 800 -8.64 -33.14 10.52
CA ASN A 800 -9.92 -32.88 11.19
C ASN A 800 -10.27 -31.38 11.17
N LEU A 801 -9.27 -30.51 11.35
CA LEU A 801 -9.45 -29.06 11.32
C LEU A 801 -9.97 -28.58 9.94
N ILE A 802 -9.32 -28.98 8.83
CA ILE A 802 -9.75 -28.53 7.50
C ILE A 802 -11.10 -29.11 7.05
N THR A 803 -11.46 -30.30 7.54
CA THR A 803 -12.73 -30.96 7.17
C THR A 803 -13.91 -30.53 8.03
N THR A 804 -13.67 -30.09 9.26
CA THR A 804 -14.72 -29.58 10.16
C THR A 804 -14.97 -28.09 9.92
N ASP A 805 -13.91 -27.31 9.72
CA ASP A 805 -13.95 -25.84 9.64
C ASP A 805 -13.55 -25.32 8.24
N GLU A 806 -13.87 -26.07 7.19
CA GLU A 806 -13.45 -25.79 5.80
C GLU A 806 -13.69 -24.33 5.39
N THR A 807 -14.92 -23.83 5.60
CA THR A 807 -15.30 -22.48 5.17
C THR A 807 -14.52 -21.41 5.92
N ARG A 808 -14.28 -21.61 7.22
CA ARG A 808 -13.53 -20.68 8.08
C ARG A 808 -12.08 -20.57 7.61
N ILE A 809 -11.43 -21.70 7.32
CA ILE A 809 -10.04 -21.73 6.91
C ILE A 809 -9.87 -21.23 5.48
N ILE A 810 -10.71 -21.66 4.54
CA ILE A 810 -10.51 -21.35 3.12
C ILE A 810 -10.85 -19.88 2.80
N LYS A 811 -11.85 -19.28 3.46
CA LYS A 811 -12.22 -17.88 3.18
C LYS A 811 -11.23 -16.86 3.74
N ASP A 812 -10.44 -17.24 4.74
CA ASP A 812 -9.44 -16.37 5.35
C ASP A 812 -8.05 -16.71 4.82
N VAL A 813 -7.41 -15.75 4.15
CA VAL A 813 -6.10 -15.96 3.53
C VAL A 813 -5.02 -16.31 4.54
N THR A 814 -5.05 -15.68 5.72
CA THR A 814 -4.04 -15.91 6.77
C THR A 814 -4.18 -17.31 7.37
N LEU A 815 -5.41 -17.74 7.69
CA LEU A 815 -5.67 -19.09 8.18
C LEU A 815 -5.39 -20.15 7.12
N LYS A 816 -5.79 -19.91 5.87
CA LYS A 816 -5.51 -20.81 4.76
C LYS A 816 -4.01 -21.03 4.62
N ASP A 817 -3.23 -19.96 4.59
CA ASP A 817 -1.78 -20.02 4.48
C ASP A 817 -1.15 -20.72 5.69
N ALA A 818 -1.56 -20.37 6.91
CA ALA A 818 -1.06 -20.99 8.12
C ALA A 818 -1.36 -22.51 8.16
N TRP A 819 -2.57 -22.90 7.76
CA TRP A 819 -2.93 -24.31 7.65
C TRP A 819 -2.10 -25.01 6.58
N GLN A 820 -1.90 -24.39 5.41
CA GLN A 820 -1.08 -24.96 4.34
C GLN A 820 0.38 -25.12 4.78
N ILE A 821 0.96 -24.15 5.47
CA ILE A 821 2.32 -24.23 6.02
C ILE A 821 2.42 -25.45 6.95
N ALA A 822 1.52 -25.58 7.92
CA ALA A 822 1.50 -26.73 8.82
C ALA A 822 1.27 -28.05 8.08
N ALA A 823 0.25 -28.13 7.23
CA ALA A 823 -0.13 -29.37 6.54
C ALA A 823 0.91 -29.84 5.54
N ASN A 824 1.66 -28.96 4.86
CA ASN A 824 2.78 -29.36 4.01
C ASN A 824 3.95 -29.92 4.81
N ARG A 825 4.17 -29.44 6.05
CA ARG A 825 5.20 -29.97 6.97
C ARG A 825 4.83 -31.33 7.57
N HIS A 826 3.54 -31.67 7.59
CA HIS A 826 2.99 -32.94 8.07
C HIS A 826 2.23 -33.72 6.98
N ALA A 827 2.67 -33.59 5.73
CA ALA A 827 1.87 -33.99 4.57
C ALA A 827 1.56 -35.49 4.55
N SER A 828 2.50 -36.34 4.98
CA SER A 828 2.33 -37.78 5.02
C SER A 828 1.25 -38.19 6.02
N SER A 829 1.26 -37.60 7.21
CA SER A 829 0.31 -37.89 8.29
C SER A 829 -1.08 -37.33 7.97
N VAL A 830 -1.18 -36.13 7.39
CA VAL A 830 -2.45 -35.57 6.90
C VAL A 830 -3.05 -36.46 5.81
N THR A 831 -2.24 -36.89 4.84
CA THR A 831 -2.70 -37.78 3.75
C THR A 831 -3.12 -39.16 4.27
N ALA A 832 -2.39 -39.70 5.24
CA ALA A 832 -2.76 -40.97 5.89
C ALA A 832 -4.10 -40.85 6.63
N ALA A 833 -4.33 -39.76 7.36
CA ALA A 833 -5.60 -39.48 8.03
C ALA A 833 -6.76 -39.34 7.04
N ALA A 834 -6.54 -38.59 5.94
CA ALA A 834 -7.54 -38.45 4.88
C ALA A 834 -7.89 -39.79 4.22
N LYS A 835 -6.88 -40.62 3.91
CA LYS A 835 -7.09 -41.96 3.36
C LYS A 835 -7.87 -42.86 4.32
N ALA A 836 -7.52 -42.84 5.61
CA ALA A 836 -8.21 -43.62 6.64
C ALA A 836 -9.69 -43.20 6.78
N ALA A 837 -10.00 -41.92 6.54
CA ALA A 837 -11.36 -41.38 6.54
C ALA A 837 -12.12 -41.58 5.21
N GLY A 838 -11.51 -42.18 4.18
CA GLY A 838 -12.12 -42.28 2.84
C GLY A 838 -12.24 -40.94 2.12
N PHE A 839 -11.48 -39.93 2.54
CA PHE A 839 -11.50 -38.57 2.01
C PHE A 839 -10.53 -38.43 0.82
N GLY A 840 -10.83 -39.12 -0.29
CA GLY A 840 -10.06 -39.09 -1.54
C GLY A 840 -10.88 -38.53 -2.71
N GLY A 841 -10.28 -37.69 -3.55
CA GLY A 841 -10.92 -37.16 -4.75
C GLY A 841 -10.61 -38.01 -5.99
N ASP A 842 -11.64 -38.58 -6.60
CA ASP A 842 -11.61 -38.97 -8.02
C ASP A 842 -11.31 -37.71 -8.85
N THR A 843 -10.15 -37.65 -9.50
CA THR A 843 -9.77 -36.54 -10.41
C THR A 843 -10.28 -36.74 -11.84
N THR A 844 -11.21 -37.67 -12.08
CA THR A 844 -11.50 -38.19 -13.42
C THR A 844 -12.72 -37.60 -14.12
N THR A 845 -13.49 -36.70 -13.50
CA THR A 845 -14.64 -36.07 -14.18
C THR A 845 -14.82 -34.60 -13.82
N ALA A 846 -13.94 -33.73 -14.34
CA ALA A 846 -14.19 -32.30 -14.34
C ALA A 846 -15.23 -31.96 -15.42
N ALA A 847 -16.47 -31.68 -15.03
CA ALA A 847 -17.44 -30.99 -15.88
C ALA A 847 -16.86 -29.63 -16.32
N ALA A 848 -17.13 -29.18 -17.55
CA ALA A 848 -16.68 -27.88 -18.04
C ALA A 848 -17.31 -26.75 -17.22
N MET A 849 -16.50 -26.07 -16.39
CA MET A 849 -16.94 -24.92 -15.60
C MET A 849 -17.18 -23.70 -16.51
N PRO A 850 -18.18 -22.85 -16.21
CA PRO A 850 -18.53 -21.71 -17.05
C PRO A 850 -17.40 -20.68 -17.12
N ASN A 851 -17.24 -20.05 -18.29
CA ASN A 851 -16.36 -18.91 -18.46
C ASN A 851 -16.96 -17.68 -17.75
N LEU A 852 -16.20 -17.08 -16.84
CA LEU A 852 -16.65 -15.94 -16.02
C LEU A 852 -16.47 -14.58 -16.70
N LEU A 853 -15.75 -14.52 -17.82
CA LEU A 853 -15.57 -13.27 -18.57
C LEU A 853 -16.86 -12.91 -19.30
N PRO A 854 -17.37 -11.68 -19.16
CA PRO A 854 -18.47 -11.20 -19.99
C PRO A 854 -17.95 -10.90 -21.41
N ASN A 855 -18.72 -11.29 -22.43
CA ASN A 855 -18.36 -11.15 -23.85
C ASN A 855 -16.96 -11.72 -24.21
N PRO A 856 -16.66 -13.01 -23.89
CA PRO A 856 -15.32 -13.59 -24.02
C PRO A 856 -14.85 -13.79 -25.46
N GLY A 857 -15.79 -13.93 -26.38
CA GLY A 857 -15.55 -14.01 -27.83
C GLY A 857 -15.82 -12.69 -28.56
N PHE A 858 -15.85 -11.56 -27.84
CA PHE A 858 -15.91 -10.19 -28.39
C PHE A 858 -17.02 -9.90 -29.42
N SER A 859 -18.09 -10.70 -29.46
CA SER A 859 -19.15 -10.64 -30.47
C SER A 859 -20.16 -9.53 -30.22
N GLU A 860 -20.32 -9.07 -28.97
CA GLU A 860 -21.13 -7.89 -28.65
C GLU A 860 -20.30 -6.61 -28.86
N VAL A 861 -20.70 -5.76 -29.82
CA VAL A 861 -19.94 -4.56 -30.22
C VAL A 861 -20.79 -3.30 -30.04
N ALA A 862 -20.22 -2.25 -29.44
CA ALA A 862 -20.79 -0.91 -29.36
C ALA A 862 -19.71 0.12 -29.75
N ASP A 863 -20.06 1.08 -30.62
CA ASP A 863 -19.13 2.10 -31.15
C ASP A 863 -17.81 1.53 -31.72
N GLY A 864 -17.89 0.33 -32.33
CA GLY A 864 -16.75 -0.37 -32.92
C GLY A 864 -15.80 -1.07 -31.93
N LYS A 865 -16.17 -1.14 -30.64
CA LYS A 865 -15.40 -1.78 -29.57
C LYS A 865 -16.19 -2.91 -28.89
N PRO A 866 -15.51 -3.90 -28.27
CA PRO A 866 -16.21 -4.95 -27.53
C PRO A 866 -16.92 -4.39 -26.29
N ARG A 867 -18.22 -4.67 -26.14
CA ARG A 867 -19.02 -4.27 -24.99
C ARG A 867 -18.46 -4.88 -23.70
N GLY A 868 -18.35 -4.08 -22.63
CA GLY A 868 -17.92 -4.51 -21.30
C GLY A 868 -16.41 -4.44 -21.03
N TRP A 869 -15.59 -4.29 -22.06
CA TRP A 869 -14.15 -4.06 -21.92
C TRP A 869 -13.86 -2.55 -21.84
N THR A 870 -12.97 -2.13 -20.95
CA THR A 870 -12.64 -0.70 -20.77
C THR A 870 -11.93 -0.13 -22.00
N ASP A 871 -12.00 1.19 -22.16
CA ASP A 871 -11.16 1.91 -23.12
C ASP A 871 -9.68 1.58 -22.93
N LEU A 872 -8.92 1.72 -24.03
CA LEU A 872 -7.50 1.43 -24.08
C LEU A 872 -6.74 2.22 -23.00
N ARG A 873 -6.06 1.50 -22.11
CA ARG A 873 -5.10 2.11 -21.17
C ARG A 873 -3.73 2.16 -21.81
N THR A 874 -3.08 3.32 -21.77
CA THR A 874 -1.67 3.50 -22.17
C THR A 874 -0.81 3.71 -20.94
N TYR A 875 0.16 2.83 -20.74
CA TYR A 875 1.10 2.82 -19.62
C TYR A 875 2.41 3.57 -19.94
N GLY A 876 2.76 3.69 -21.23
CA GLY A 876 3.94 4.43 -21.69
C GLY A 876 4.06 4.50 -23.21
N GLY A 877 4.95 5.35 -23.73
CA GLY A 877 5.17 5.52 -25.17
C GLY A 877 4.27 6.56 -25.85
N ALA A 878 4.05 6.43 -27.15
CA ALA A 878 3.22 7.34 -27.92
C ALA A 878 1.77 7.29 -27.39
N GLY A 879 1.24 8.44 -26.93
CA GLY A 879 -0.01 8.53 -26.16
C GLY A 879 -1.26 7.98 -26.86
N ALA A 880 -2.38 7.88 -26.11
CA ALA A 880 -3.60 7.14 -26.49
C ALA A 880 -4.19 7.42 -27.89
N GLY A 881 -3.94 8.59 -28.49
CA GLY A 881 -4.42 8.95 -29.83
C GLY A 881 -3.75 8.21 -31.00
N VAL A 882 -2.71 7.40 -30.77
CA VAL A 882 -1.99 6.65 -31.82
C VAL A 882 -2.24 5.14 -31.78
N VAL A 883 -3.10 4.68 -30.88
CA VAL A 883 -3.41 3.27 -30.69
C VAL A 883 -4.88 3.05 -30.96
N LYS A 884 -5.18 2.13 -31.87
CA LYS A 884 -6.54 1.82 -32.27
C LYS A 884 -6.96 0.50 -31.63
N LEU A 885 -7.99 0.56 -30.78
CA LEU A 885 -8.68 -0.60 -30.22
C LEU A 885 -10.02 -0.76 -30.93
N THR A 886 -10.23 -1.90 -31.58
CA THR A 886 -11.47 -2.21 -32.33
C THR A 886 -11.82 -3.68 -32.27
N SER A 887 -13.10 -4.00 -32.40
CA SER A 887 -13.54 -5.35 -32.77
C SER A 887 -13.20 -5.67 -34.23
N SER A 888 -12.76 -6.89 -34.53
CA SER A 888 -12.34 -7.31 -35.88
C SER A 888 -12.96 -8.67 -36.25
N PRO A 889 -13.51 -8.87 -37.46
CA PRO A 889 -14.08 -10.15 -37.89
C PRO A 889 -13.00 -11.19 -38.27
N GLN A 890 -11.78 -11.02 -37.77
CA GLN A 890 -10.62 -11.87 -38.08
C GLN A 890 -10.39 -12.94 -37.02
N GLY A 891 -11.40 -13.25 -36.19
CA GLY A 891 -11.34 -14.31 -35.18
C GLY A 891 -10.94 -15.65 -35.78
N ARG A 892 -10.48 -16.56 -34.92
CA ARG A 892 -9.87 -17.84 -35.29
C ARG A 892 -10.78 -18.71 -36.16
N ASP A 893 -12.08 -18.63 -35.97
CA ASP A 893 -13.13 -19.33 -36.72
C ASP A 893 -13.95 -18.39 -37.63
N GLY A 894 -13.45 -17.16 -37.87
CA GLY A 894 -14.18 -16.12 -38.59
C GLY A 894 -15.16 -15.32 -37.72
N SER A 895 -15.15 -15.54 -36.40
CA SER A 895 -15.88 -14.72 -35.42
C SER A 895 -15.22 -13.36 -35.19
N THR A 896 -15.80 -12.60 -34.26
CA THR A 896 -15.27 -11.28 -33.88
C THR A 896 -14.19 -11.45 -32.81
N CYS A 897 -13.08 -10.75 -32.94
CA CYS A 897 -11.98 -10.75 -31.98
C CYS A 897 -11.60 -9.32 -31.57
N LEU A 898 -10.84 -9.16 -30.48
CA LEU A 898 -10.31 -7.87 -30.05
C LEU A 898 -9.01 -7.55 -30.81
N SER A 899 -8.96 -6.41 -31.48
CA SER A 899 -7.77 -5.93 -32.20
C SER A 899 -7.19 -4.66 -31.56
N ILE A 900 -5.88 -4.67 -31.31
CA ILE A 900 -5.11 -3.52 -30.84
C ILE A 900 -3.99 -3.25 -31.83
N VAL A 901 -3.95 -2.05 -32.40
CA VAL A 901 -3.02 -1.64 -33.46
C VAL A 901 -2.29 -0.36 -33.09
N SER A 902 -0.97 -0.31 -33.29
CA SER A 902 -0.24 0.95 -33.28
C SER A 902 0.98 0.95 -34.19
N GLU A 903 1.18 2.05 -34.91
CA GLU A 903 2.37 2.28 -35.74
C GLU A 903 3.52 2.93 -34.98
N LYS A 904 3.26 3.46 -33.78
CA LYS A 904 4.28 4.09 -32.92
C LYS A 904 4.49 3.30 -31.63
N PRO A 905 5.73 3.19 -31.12
CA PRO A 905 6.00 2.44 -29.90
C PRO A 905 5.11 2.88 -28.75
N THR A 906 4.28 1.98 -28.25
CA THR A 906 3.30 2.23 -27.18
C THR A 906 3.16 0.99 -26.31
N ASP A 907 2.99 1.20 -25.02
CA ASP A 907 2.61 0.14 -24.08
C ASP A 907 1.17 0.38 -23.68
N SER A 908 0.26 -0.40 -24.27
CA SER A 908 -1.17 -0.22 -24.10
C SER A 908 -1.90 -1.55 -23.94
N GLY A 909 -3.17 -1.52 -23.54
CA GLY A 909 -3.98 -2.74 -23.48
C GLY A 909 -5.47 -2.47 -23.23
N ALA A 910 -6.29 -3.47 -23.56
CA ALA A 910 -7.69 -3.53 -23.14
C ALA A 910 -7.76 -4.16 -21.75
N ALA A 911 -8.73 -3.78 -20.93
CA ALA A 911 -8.88 -4.34 -19.59
C ALA A 911 -10.34 -4.63 -19.23
N ILE A 912 -10.56 -5.52 -18.28
CA ILE A 912 -11.87 -5.81 -17.72
C ILE A 912 -11.78 -6.19 -16.25
N ILE A 913 -12.77 -5.78 -15.45
CA ILE A 913 -12.90 -6.17 -14.05
C ILE A 913 -13.95 -7.28 -13.95
N VAL A 914 -13.60 -8.38 -13.30
CA VAL A 914 -14.43 -9.58 -13.21
C VAL A 914 -14.54 -10.00 -11.74
N PRO A 915 -15.76 -10.11 -11.18
CA PRO A 915 -15.95 -10.61 -9.83
C PRO A 915 -15.60 -12.11 -9.78
N ILE A 916 -14.92 -12.53 -8.72
CA ILE A 916 -14.46 -13.90 -8.53
C ILE A 916 -14.63 -14.35 -7.07
N LYS A 917 -14.55 -15.66 -6.84
CA LYS A 917 -14.49 -16.22 -5.49
C LYS A 917 -13.08 -16.04 -4.93
N ARG A 918 -12.98 -15.59 -3.69
CA ARG A 918 -11.72 -15.58 -2.93
C ARG A 918 -11.19 -17.01 -2.77
N SER A 919 -9.88 -17.14 -2.59
CA SER A 919 -9.17 -18.38 -2.27
C SER A 919 -9.46 -19.56 -3.21
N THR A 920 -9.78 -19.26 -4.47
CA THR A 920 -10.23 -20.22 -5.47
C THR A 920 -9.23 -20.29 -6.62
N ARG A 921 -8.97 -21.50 -7.11
CA ARG A 921 -8.05 -21.72 -8.22
C ARG A 921 -8.74 -21.47 -9.56
N TYR A 922 -8.13 -20.60 -10.35
CA TYR A 922 -8.61 -20.20 -11.67
C TYR A 922 -7.59 -20.54 -12.76
N ARG A 923 -8.09 -20.74 -13.97
CA ARG A 923 -7.29 -20.75 -15.21
C ARG A 923 -7.71 -19.57 -16.07
N LEU A 924 -6.75 -18.74 -16.47
CA LEU A 924 -6.91 -17.67 -17.46
C LEU A 924 -6.23 -18.10 -18.76
N SER A 925 -6.93 -17.98 -19.89
CA SER A 925 -6.38 -18.32 -21.21
C SER A 925 -6.93 -17.46 -22.33
N ALA A 926 -6.22 -17.37 -23.45
CA ALA A 926 -6.71 -16.82 -24.72
C ALA A 926 -5.95 -17.42 -25.90
N TRP A 927 -6.47 -17.17 -27.10
CA TRP A 927 -5.71 -17.24 -28.33
C TRP A 927 -5.22 -15.85 -28.72
N ILE A 928 -3.94 -15.74 -29.04
CA ILE A 928 -3.31 -14.48 -29.44
C ILE A 928 -2.68 -14.65 -30.83
N LYS A 929 -2.97 -13.72 -31.73
CA LYS A 929 -2.32 -13.60 -33.03
C LYS A 929 -1.65 -12.24 -33.14
N THR A 930 -0.43 -12.19 -33.65
CA THR A 930 0.33 -10.94 -33.79
C THR A 930 0.75 -10.73 -35.24
N ILE A 931 0.63 -9.50 -35.74
CA ILE A 931 0.97 -9.14 -37.13
C ILE A 931 1.96 -7.98 -37.08
N ASN A 932 3.18 -8.22 -37.54
CA ASN A 932 4.30 -7.27 -37.50
C ASN A 932 4.51 -6.65 -36.10
N HIS A 933 4.24 -7.42 -35.05
CA HIS A 933 4.35 -6.93 -33.68
C HIS A 933 5.81 -6.85 -33.24
N LYS A 934 6.29 -5.65 -32.92
CA LYS A 934 7.69 -5.38 -32.59
C LYS A 934 7.79 -4.71 -31.22
N PRO A 935 8.07 -5.47 -30.16
CA PRO A 935 8.43 -4.90 -28.86
C PRO A 935 9.70 -4.06 -28.97
N THR A 936 9.79 -3.00 -28.17
CA THR A 936 10.93 -2.11 -28.05
C THR A 936 11.89 -2.69 -27.00
N GLY A 937 13.17 -2.79 -27.32
CA GLY A 937 14.17 -3.40 -26.43
C GLY A 937 13.83 -4.85 -26.08
N ASN A 938 13.96 -5.23 -24.81
CA ASN A 938 13.65 -6.56 -24.28
C ASN A 938 12.20 -6.70 -23.75
N GLY A 939 11.28 -5.84 -24.23
CA GLY A 939 9.87 -5.89 -23.81
C GLY A 939 9.22 -7.26 -24.07
N PRO A 940 8.39 -7.78 -23.14
CA PRO A 940 7.84 -9.13 -23.23
C PRO A 940 6.82 -9.28 -24.38
N GLY A 941 6.13 -8.20 -24.79
CA GLY A 941 5.21 -8.22 -25.93
C GLY A 941 3.77 -8.59 -25.54
N ALA A 942 3.03 -9.22 -26.45
CA ALA A 942 1.60 -9.45 -26.27
C ALA A 942 1.30 -10.59 -25.28
N LEU A 943 0.46 -10.35 -24.27
CA LEU A 943 0.10 -11.37 -23.26
C LEU A 943 -1.23 -11.06 -22.56
N LEU A 944 -1.75 -12.01 -21.77
CA LEU A 944 -2.77 -11.75 -20.77
C LEU A 944 -2.14 -11.52 -19.39
N ASN A 945 -2.64 -10.53 -18.66
CA ASN A 945 -2.15 -10.21 -17.32
C ASN A 945 -3.31 -9.98 -16.34
N VAL A 946 -3.30 -10.67 -15.21
CA VAL A 946 -4.08 -10.28 -14.04
C VAL A 946 -3.31 -9.20 -13.31
N HIS A 947 -3.94 -8.03 -13.13
CA HIS A 947 -3.36 -6.93 -12.37
C HIS A 947 -2.94 -7.43 -10.98
N GLY A 948 -1.67 -7.27 -10.63
CA GLY A 948 -1.09 -7.82 -9.40
C GLY A 948 -0.04 -8.92 -9.61
N GLY A 949 0.10 -9.50 -10.81
CA GLY A 949 1.33 -10.24 -11.17
C GLY A 949 1.17 -11.48 -12.05
N GLU A 950 -0.01 -12.11 -12.12
CA GLU A 950 -0.18 -13.34 -12.88
C GLU A 950 -0.21 -13.07 -14.38
N ARG A 951 0.62 -13.76 -15.14
CA ARG A 951 0.80 -13.54 -16.57
C ARG A 951 0.81 -14.85 -17.33
N THR A 952 0.29 -14.82 -18.54
CA THR A 952 0.50 -15.91 -19.49
C THR A 952 1.87 -15.79 -20.16
N ASN A 953 2.26 -16.85 -20.89
CA ASN A 953 3.33 -16.73 -21.86
C ASN A 953 3.05 -15.61 -22.88
N THR A 954 4.12 -15.11 -23.48
CA THR A 954 4.11 -13.94 -24.37
C THR A 954 4.14 -14.33 -25.84
N VAL A 955 3.48 -13.54 -26.69
CA VAL A 955 3.51 -13.66 -28.15
C VAL A 955 4.09 -12.37 -28.75
N LYS A 956 5.02 -12.50 -29.70
CA LYS A 956 5.74 -11.37 -30.31
C LYS A 956 6.09 -11.68 -31.76
N GLY A 957 6.43 -10.66 -32.55
CA GLY A 957 6.70 -10.83 -33.98
C GLY A 957 5.41 -11.00 -34.79
N SER A 958 5.52 -11.66 -35.94
CA SER A 958 4.34 -12.13 -36.67
C SER A 958 4.11 -13.59 -36.31
N ALA A 959 3.10 -13.85 -35.49
CA ALA A 959 2.74 -15.20 -35.02
C ALA A 959 1.26 -15.43 -35.30
N ASP A 960 0.93 -16.62 -35.82
CA ASP A 960 -0.47 -17.02 -35.98
C ASP A 960 -1.10 -17.34 -34.62
N TRP A 961 -2.39 -17.65 -34.60
CA TRP A 961 -3.15 -17.95 -33.39
C TRP A 961 -2.41 -18.93 -32.46
N THR A 962 -1.94 -18.40 -31.33
CA THR A 962 -1.18 -19.11 -30.31
C THR A 962 -1.98 -19.12 -29.02
N GLN A 963 -2.24 -20.31 -28.47
CA GLN A 963 -2.91 -20.42 -27.19
C GLN A 963 -1.94 -20.09 -26.06
N VAL A 964 -2.37 -19.23 -25.15
CA VAL A 964 -1.64 -18.91 -23.93
C VAL A 964 -2.53 -19.16 -22.73
N SER A 965 -1.95 -19.61 -21.61
CA SER A 965 -2.68 -19.84 -20.37
C SER A 965 -1.81 -19.62 -19.14
N THR A 966 -2.46 -19.38 -18.01
CA THR A 966 -1.85 -19.35 -16.67
C THR A 966 -2.87 -19.81 -15.64
N GLU A 967 -2.40 -20.44 -14.58
CA GLU A 967 -3.22 -20.87 -13.45
C GLU A 967 -2.76 -20.15 -12.19
N PHE A 968 -3.71 -19.71 -11.38
CA PHE A 968 -3.41 -18.98 -10.16
C PHE A 968 -4.49 -19.18 -9.10
N ASP A 969 -4.15 -18.92 -7.85
CA ASP A 969 -5.11 -18.82 -6.74
C ASP A 969 -5.54 -17.36 -6.60
N SER A 970 -6.83 -17.12 -6.47
CA SER A 970 -7.32 -15.75 -6.30
C SER A 970 -6.85 -15.08 -5.00
N GLY A 971 -6.44 -15.84 -3.98
CA GLY A 971 -6.07 -15.26 -2.68
C GLY A 971 -7.21 -14.45 -2.08
N ASP A 972 -6.95 -13.25 -1.58
CA ASP A 972 -7.96 -12.34 -1.01
C ASP A 972 -8.84 -11.64 -2.08
N ARG A 973 -8.48 -11.77 -3.36
CA ARG A 973 -9.13 -11.04 -4.45
C ARG A 973 -10.58 -11.52 -4.62
N SER A 974 -11.53 -10.60 -4.44
CA SER A 974 -12.94 -10.79 -4.82
C SER A 974 -13.25 -10.31 -6.23
N GLU A 975 -12.28 -9.68 -6.89
CA GLU A 975 -12.36 -9.27 -8.29
C GLU A 975 -10.97 -9.31 -8.93
N LEU A 976 -10.92 -9.52 -10.25
CA LEU A 976 -9.70 -9.48 -11.04
C LEU A 976 -9.82 -8.40 -12.10
N LEU A 977 -8.81 -7.54 -12.19
CA LEU A 977 -8.58 -6.72 -13.38
C LEU A 977 -7.71 -7.50 -14.36
N ILE A 978 -8.29 -7.98 -15.44
CA ILE A 978 -7.63 -8.76 -16.49
C ILE A 978 -7.29 -7.84 -17.66
N HIS A 979 -6.07 -7.94 -18.16
CA HIS A 979 -5.57 -7.14 -19.29
C HIS A 979 -5.24 -8.03 -20.48
N CYS A 980 -5.63 -7.57 -21.67
CA CYS A 980 -5.07 -7.97 -22.95
C CYS A 980 -4.01 -6.92 -23.34
N LEU A 981 -2.73 -7.21 -23.04
CA LEU A 981 -1.64 -6.25 -23.15
C LEU A 981 -0.95 -6.29 -24.52
N PHE A 982 -0.86 -5.16 -25.20
CA PHE A 982 -0.14 -5.00 -26.46
C PHE A 982 1.38 -4.98 -26.29
N GLY A 983 1.90 -4.23 -25.31
CA GLY A 983 3.34 -4.05 -25.10
C GLY A 983 3.93 -4.88 -23.95
N GLY A 984 3.08 -5.20 -22.97
CA GLY A 984 3.45 -6.01 -21.82
C GLY A 984 4.40 -5.29 -20.86
N TYR A 985 4.17 -4.01 -20.54
CA TYR A 985 5.09 -3.19 -19.72
C TYR A 985 6.36 -2.75 -20.45
N GLY A 986 6.34 -2.78 -21.79
CA GLY A 986 7.34 -2.21 -22.69
C GLY A 986 6.68 -1.73 -23.99
N GLY A 987 7.18 -0.68 -24.64
CA GLY A 987 6.53 -0.14 -25.84
C GLY A 987 6.58 -1.12 -27.02
N ALA A 988 5.55 -1.23 -27.84
CA ALA A 988 5.54 -2.06 -29.06
C ALA A 988 4.92 -1.33 -30.26
N THR A 989 5.13 -1.84 -31.48
CA THR A 989 4.38 -1.46 -32.70
C THR A 989 3.78 -2.71 -33.34
N GLY A 990 2.86 -2.54 -34.29
CA GLY A 990 2.19 -3.62 -35.03
C GLY A 990 0.74 -3.83 -34.60
N THR A 991 0.23 -5.04 -34.84
CA THR A 991 -1.15 -5.44 -34.52
C THR A 991 -1.15 -6.68 -33.63
N VAL A 992 -2.04 -6.69 -32.62
CA VAL A 992 -2.33 -7.86 -31.78
C VAL A 992 -3.82 -8.14 -31.84
N LEU A 993 -4.18 -9.40 -32.06
CA LEU A 993 -5.54 -9.92 -32.03
C LEU A 993 -5.68 -10.89 -30.86
N TYR A 994 -6.74 -10.72 -30.07
CA TYR A 994 -7.12 -11.61 -28.97
C TYR A 994 -8.46 -12.26 -29.25
N ASP A 995 -8.55 -13.56 -29.03
CA ASP A 995 -9.77 -14.34 -29.25
C ASP A 995 -9.93 -15.42 -28.17
N ASP A 996 -11.16 -15.91 -27.99
CA ASP A 996 -11.51 -16.99 -27.04
C ASP A 996 -10.92 -16.77 -25.63
N VAL A 997 -11.04 -15.56 -25.09
CA VAL A 997 -10.51 -15.26 -23.76
C VAL A 997 -11.37 -15.96 -22.71
N SER A 998 -10.76 -16.68 -21.78
CA SER A 998 -11.47 -17.48 -20.81
C SER A 998 -10.89 -17.39 -19.42
N LEU A 999 -11.76 -17.24 -18.43
CA LEU A 999 -11.46 -17.36 -17.00
C LEU A 999 -12.41 -18.42 -16.42
N THR A 1000 -11.88 -19.57 -16.01
CA THR A 1000 -12.68 -20.68 -15.46
C THR A 1000 -12.17 -21.14 -14.09
N GLU A 1001 -13.10 -21.50 -13.21
CA GLU A 1001 -12.80 -22.20 -11.95
C GLU A 1001 -12.36 -23.65 -12.24
N MET A 1002 -11.37 -24.17 -11.52
CA MET A 1002 -10.89 -25.53 -11.73
C MET A 1002 -11.69 -26.55 -10.89
N ALA A 1003 -12.49 -27.41 -11.54
CA ALA A 1003 -13.29 -28.46 -10.88
C ALA A 1003 -12.42 -29.51 -10.17
N GLY A 1004 -12.84 -29.95 -8.96
CA GLY A 1004 -12.11 -30.89 -8.12
C GLY A 1004 -10.84 -30.33 -7.47
N GLY A 1005 -10.44 -29.10 -7.81
CA GLY A 1005 -9.26 -28.41 -7.29
C GLY A 1005 -9.55 -27.36 -6.21
N SER A 1006 -10.80 -27.20 -5.79
CA SER A 1006 -11.23 -26.25 -4.76
C SER A 1006 -11.67 -26.96 -3.47
N GLY A 1007 -11.72 -26.21 -2.37
CA GLY A 1007 -12.13 -26.75 -1.07
C GLY A 1007 -11.07 -27.61 -0.37
N ALA A 1008 -11.45 -28.20 0.76
CA ALA A 1008 -10.63 -29.11 1.57
C ALA A 1008 -10.15 -30.32 0.75
N LYS A 1009 -11.02 -30.87 -0.10
CA LYS A 1009 -10.70 -32.00 -1.00
C LYS A 1009 -9.58 -31.64 -1.97
N GLY A 1010 -9.65 -30.47 -2.62
CA GLY A 1010 -8.60 -29.99 -3.52
C GLY A 1010 -7.27 -29.76 -2.81
N MET A 1011 -7.30 -29.15 -1.62
CA MET A 1011 -6.10 -28.89 -0.81
C MET A 1011 -5.43 -30.19 -0.34
N ILE A 1012 -6.20 -31.18 0.11
CA ILE A 1012 -5.68 -32.50 0.51
C ILE A 1012 -5.16 -33.29 -0.70
N ALA A 1013 -5.83 -33.23 -1.86
CA ALA A 1013 -5.34 -33.87 -3.08
C ALA A 1013 -3.99 -33.28 -3.53
N ALA A 1014 -3.83 -31.95 -3.43
CA ALA A 1014 -2.56 -31.27 -3.72
C ALA A 1014 -1.44 -31.68 -2.74
N LEU A 1015 -1.76 -31.86 -1.46
CA LEU A 1015 -0.83 -32.37 -0.45
C LEU A 1015 -0.41 -33.83 -0.75
N ALA A 1016 -1.37 -34.70 -1.08
CA ALA A 1016 -1.10 -36.11 -1.38
C ALA A 1016 -0.18 -36.27 -2.60
N ALA A 1017 -0.37 -35.45 -3.64
CA ALA A 1017 0.50 -35.41 -4.81
C ALA A 1017 1.94 -34.97 -4.50
N ARG A 1018 2.13 -34.19 -3.42
CA ARG A 1018 3.46 -33.76 -2.94
C ARG A 1018 4.09 -34.76 -1.97
N ALA A 1019 3.28 -35.39 -1.12
CA ALA A 1019 3.74 -36.39 -0.14
C ALA A 1019 4.17 -37.70 -0.80
N ASN A 1020 3.56 -38.04 -1.94
CA ASN A 1020 3.97 -39.12 -2.82
C ASN A 1020 4.36 -38.55 -4.19
N PRO A 1021 5.54 -37.93 -4.33
CA PRO A 1021 6.01 -37.60 -5.65
C PRO A 1021 6.13 -38.92 -6.41
N THR A 1022 5.42 -39.06 -7.53
CA THR A 1022 5.81 -40.07 -8.53
C THR A 1022 7.32 -39.91 -8.70
N PRO A 1023 8.14 -40.96 -8.54
CA PRO A 1023 9.58 -40.79 -8.54
C PRO A 1023 9.99 -40.10 -9.84
N VAL A 1024 10.34 -38.82 -9.77
CA VAL A 1024 11.21 -38.23 -10.77
C VAL A 1024 12.52 -38.93 -10.50
N ALA A 1025 12.94 -39.77 -11.44
CA ALA A 1025 14.18 -40.50 -11.33
C ALA A 1025 15.27 -39.53 -10.86
N PRO A 1026 16.10 -39.89 -9.86
CA PRO A 1026 17.24 -39.06 -9.50
C PRO A 1026 18.00 -38.76 -10.79
N PRO A 1027 18.46 -37.51 -11.00
CA PRO A 1027 19.20 -37.18 -12.20
C PRO A 1027 20.33 -38.21 -12.33
N LYS A 1028 20.34 -38.98 -13.43
CA LYS A 1028 21.41 -39.94 -13.70
C LYS A 1028 22.72 -39.18 -13.57
N GLU A 1029 23.63 -39.67 -12.73
CA GLU A 1029 24.97 -39.11 -12.63
C GLU A 1029 25.60 -39.20 -14.04
N LYS A 1030 25.82 -38.04 -14.68
CA LYS A 1030 26.27 -38.00 -16.08
C LYS A 1030 27.70 -38.52 -16.16
N LYS A 1031 27.92 -39.54 -16.99
CA LYS A 1031 29.22 -40.12 -17.30
C LYS A 1031 30.14 -39.11 -17.99
N PHE A 1032 29.60 -38.20 -18.79
CA PHE A 1032 30.38 -37.21 -19.53
C PHE A 1032 30.26 -35.83 -18.91
N LYS A 1033 31.39 -35.31 -18.39
CA LYS A 1033 31.47 -33.97 -17.82
C LYS A 1033 31.43 -32.91 -18.92
N ALA A 1034 30.49 -31.97 -18.80
CA ALA A 1034 30.38 -30.83 -19.69
C ALA A 1034 31.57 -29.87 -19.54
N ASP A 1035 32.15 -29.44 -20.67
CA ASP A 1035 33.08 -28.31 -20.72
C ASP A 1035 32.26 -27.00 -20.85
N PRO A 1036 32.33 -26.09 -19.86
CA PRO A 1036 31.53 -24.85 -19.86
C PRO A 1036 31.74 -23.99 -21.10
N ALA A 1037 32.98 -23.90 -21.63
CA ALA A 1037 33.28 -23.06 -22.79
C ALA A 1037 32.73 -23.65 -24.09
N VAL A 1038 32.74 -24.99 -24.21
CA VAL A 1038 32.11 -25.69 -25.35
C VAL A 1038 30.60 -25.57 -25.28
N HIS A 1039 30.01 -25.71 -24.07
CA HIS A 1039 28.57 -25.57 -23.85
C HIS A 1039 28.07 -24.17 -24.13
N GLU A 1040 28.82 -23.13 -23.75
CA GLU A 1040 28.46 -21.74 -24.06
C GLU A 1040 28.42 -21.50 -25.59
N ARG A 1041 29.46 -21.92 -26.32
CA ARG A 1041 29.49 -21.79 -27.79
C ARG A 1041 28.43 -22.65 -28.47
N GLY A 1042 28.25 -23.88 -27.99
CA GLY A 1042 27.24 -24.81 -28.51
C GLY A 1042 25.81 -24.32 -28.27
N LEU A 1043 25.53 -23.76 -27.09
CA LEU A 1043 24.27 -23.11 -26.77
C LEU A 1043 24.03 -21.91 -27.69
N ALA A 1044 25.03 -21.08 -27.95
CA ALA A 1044 24.89 -19.95 -28.87
C ALA A 1044 24.48 -20.39 -30.28
N VAL A 1045 25.09 -21.46 -30.81
CA VAL A 1045 24.70 -22.06 -32.10
C VAL A 1045 23.30 -22.69 -32.02
N TYR A 1046 23.00 -23.42 -30.95
CA TYR A 1046 21.69 -24.06 -30.75
C TYR A 1046 20.55 -23.02 -30.73
N SER A 1047 20.73 -21.95 -29.95
CA SER A 1047 19.77 -20.85 -29.80
C SER A 1047 19.54 -20.05 -31.07
N LEU A 1048 20.51 -20.02 -31.99
CA LEU A 1048 20.36 -19.32 -33.26
C LEU A 1048 19.82 -20.21 -34.38
N THR A 1049 20.25 -21.48 -34.42
CA THR A 1049 20.08 -22.34 -35.60
C THR A 1049 19.09 -23.49 -35.37
N CYS A 1050 19.05 -24.10 -34.18
CA CYS A 1050 18.33 -25.36 -33.96
C CYS A 1050 17.06 -25.19 -33.12
N VAL A 1051 17.00 -24.18 -32.25
CA VAL A 1051 15.97 -24.02 -31.21
C VAL A 1051 14.56 -23.83 -31.78
N ALA A 1052 14.42 -23.25 -32.99
CA ALA A 1052 13.13 -23.00 -33.61
C ALA A 1052 12.36 -24.31 -33.88
N CYS A 1053 13.09 -25.38 -34.24
CA CYS A 1053 12.50 -26.70 -34.50
C CYS A 1053 12.52 -27.58 -33.25
N HIS A 1054 13.63 -27.57 -32.50
CA HIS A 1054 13.85 -28.53 -31.41
C HIS A 1054 13.50 -28.01 -30.00
N GLN A 1055 13.09 -26.74 -29.89
CA GLN A 1055 12.68 -26.05 -28.66
C GLN A 1055 13.82 -25.89 -27.63
N PRO A 1056 13.73 -24.93 -26.68
CA PRO A 1056 14.77 -24.75 -25.65
C PRO A 1056 15.01 -25.99 -24.77
N THR A 1057 13.99 -26.82 -24.60
CA THR A 1057 14.03 -28.05 -23.82
C THR A 1057 14.50 -29.27 -24.60
N GLY A 1058 14.75 -29.15 -25.91
CA GLY A 1058 15.09 -30.30 -26.75
C GLY A 1058 13.92 -31.23 -27.05
N ALA A 1059 12.69 -30.88 -26.65
CA ALA A 1059 11.52 -31.75 -26.80
C ALA A 1059 10.99 -31.84 -28.24
N GLY A 1060 11.48 -31.01 -29.16
CA GLY A 1060 10.89 -30.91 -30.49
C GLY A 1060 9.50 -30.27 -30.47
N LEU A 1061 8.85 -30.27 -31.63
CA LEU A 1061 7.44 -29.90 -31.76
C LEU A 1061 6.66 -31.16 -32.10
N GLU A 1062 5.71 -31.53 -31.25
CA GLU A 1062 4.94 -32.76 -31.41
C GLU A 1062 4.31 -32.84 -32.81
N ASN A 1063 4.46 -34.01 -33.47
CA ASN A 1063 4.02 -34.29 -34.83
C ASN A 1063 4.72 -33.50 -35.97
N ALA A 1064 5.70 -32.64 -35.68
CA ALA A 1064 6.41 -31.86 -36.69
C ALA A 1064 7.93 -32.08 -36.64
N PHE A 1065 8.58 -31.83 -35.50
CA PHE A 1065 10.04 -31.95 -35.35
C PHE A 1065 10.38 -32.89 -34.19
N PRO A 1066 11.25 -33.89 -34.38
CA PRO A 1066 11.54 -34.87 -33.34
C PRO A 1066 12.25 -34.25 -32.12
N PRO A 1067 12.06 -34.85 -30.92
CA PRO A 1067 12.87 -34.50 -29.76
C PRO A 1067 14.34 -34.84 -29.99
N LEU A 1068 15.21 -33.97 -29.49
CA LEU A 1068 16.64 -34.21 -29.30
C LEU A 1068 16.95 -34.75 -27.91
N ASP A 1069 16.16 -34.41 -26.90
CA ASP A 1069 16.28 -34.98 -25.56
C ASP A 1069 15.82 -36.45 -25.54
N ASP A 1070 16.57 -37.32 -24.86
CA ASP A 1070 16.36 -38.77 -24.79
C ASP A 1070 16.26 -39.45 -26.18
N SER A 1071 16.98 -38.91 -27.17
CA SER A 1071 16.96 -39.37 -28.55
C SER A 1071 18.14 -40.30 -28.85
N ASP A 1072 17.85 -41.53 -29.26
CA ASP A 1072 18.85 -42.53 -29.66
C ASP A 1072 19.53 -42.18 -30.99
N TRP A 1073 18.94 -41.27 -31.78
CA TRP A 1073 19.55 -40.67 -32.97
C TRP A 1073 20.68 -39.71 -32.61
N LEU A 1074 20.66 -39.14 -31.40
CA LEU A 1074 21.61 -38.15 -30.94
C LEU A 1074 22.65 -38.73 -29.99
N THR A 1075 22.29 -39.67 -29.10
CA THR A 1075 23.16 -40.16 -28.02
C THR A 1075 24.05 -41.35 -28.40
N GLY A 1076 23.79 -41.98 -29.56
CA GLY A 1076 24.60 -43.07 -30.12
C GLY A 1076 25.91 -42.62 -30.79
N ASP A 1077 26.30 -43.33 -31.86
CA ASP A 1077 27.49 -43.00 -32.68
C ASP A 1077 27.44 -41.54 -33.16
N PRO A 1078 28.44 -40.70 -32.85
CA PRO A 1078 28.44 -39.29 -33.24
C PRO A 1078 28.45 -39.05 -34.76
N THR A 1079 28.85 -40.04 -35.57
CA THR A 1079 28.83 -39.90 -37.04
C THR A 1079 27.42 -39.71 -37.60
N LEU A 1080 26.40 -40.27 -36.95
CA LEU A 1080 24.99 -40.14 -37.33
C LEU A 1080 24.48 -38.68 -37.23
N PRO A 1081 24.50 -38.02 -36.05
CA PRO A 1081 24.06 -36.63 -35.94
C PRO A 1081 24.97 -35.67 -36.72
N ILE A 1082 26.27 -35.95 -36.87
CA ILE A 1082 27.15 -35.16 -37.74
C ILE A 1082 26.68 -35.23 -39.21
N SER A 1083 26.36 -36.43 -39.69
CA SER A 1083 25.87 -36.64 -41.06
C SER A 1083 24.54 -35.93 -41.30
N ILE A 1084 23.66 -35.91 -40.30
CA ILE A 1084 22.36 -35.21 -40.35
C ILE A 1084 22.55 -33.69 -40.40
N VAL A 1085 23.41 -33.11 -39.55
CA VAL A 1085 23.64 -31.66 -39.55
C VAL A 1085 24.29 -31.19 -40.86
N ILE A 1086 25.25 -31.95 -41.40
CA ILE A 1086 25.95 -31.60 -42.65
C ILE A 1086 25.05 -31.84 -43.87
N GLY A 1087 24.37 -32.98 -43.94
CA GLY A 1087 23.66 -33.45 -45.13
C GLY A 1087 22.17 -33.12 -45.15
N GLY A 1088 21.58 -32.79 -44.00
CA GLY A 1088 20.13 -32.72 -43.82
C GLY A 1088 19.49 -34.12 -43.70
N LEU A 1089 18.21 -34.16 -43.35
CA LEU A 1089 17.41 -35.38 -43.20
C LEU A 1089 16.00 -35.16 -43.76
N GLN A 1090 15.48 -36.12 -44.52
CA GLN A 1090 14.16 -36.08 -45.14
C GLN A 1090 13.47 -37.45 -45.10
N GLY A 1091 12.15 -37.44 -45.23
CA GLY A 1091 11.33 -38.65 -45.19
C GLY A 1091 10.94 -39.06 -43.77
N PRO A 1092 10.13 -40.13 -43.63
CA PRO A 1092 9.62 -40.54 -42.33
C PRO A 1092 10.75 -41.05 -41.46
N VAL A 1093 10.93 -40.43 -40.29
CA VAL A 1093 11.87 -40.83 -39.25
C VAL A 1093 11.10 -41.23 -38.01
N LYS A 1094 11.56 -42.29 -37.34
CA LYS A 1094 10.95 -42.76 -36.10
C LYS A 1094 11.89 -42.45 -34.93
N VAL A 1095 11.45 -41.57 -34.03
CA VAL A 1095 12.20 -41.17 -32.84
C VAL A 1095 11.34 -41.44 -31.62
N SER A 1096 11.88 -42.22 -30.67
CA SER A 1096 11.18 -42.64 -29.43
C SER A 1096 9.77 -43.20 -29.69
N GLY A 1097 9.63 -44.00 -30.75
CA GLY A 1097 8.37 -44.67 -31.13
C GLY A 1097 7.40 -43.83 -31.96
N LYS A 1098 7.61 -42.52 -32.13
CA LYS A 1098 6.74 -41.60 -32.90
C LYS A 1098 7.32 -41.30 -34.29
N ASN A 1099 6.44 -41.09 -35.28
CA ASN A 1099 6.82 -40.78 -36.65
C ASN A 1099 6.88 -39.26 -36.88
N TYR A 1100 7.92 -38.79 -37.56
CA TYR A 1100 8.11 -37.41 -38.00
C TYR A 1100 8.48 -37.39 -39.48
N ASN A 1101 8.06 -36.39 -40.22
CA ASN A 1101 8.30 -36.34 -41.68
C ASN A 1101 8.69 -34.94 -42.18
N ALA A 1102 9.07 -34.04 -41.27
CA ALA A 1102 9.58 -32.73 -41.65
C ALA A 1102 11.01 -32.84 -42.20
N VAL A 1103 11.33 -32.02 -43.20
CA VAL A 1103 12.67 -31.96 -43.77
C VAL A 1103 13.55 -31.09 -42.87
N MET A 1104 14.66 -31.65 -42.40
CA MET A 1104 15.77 -30.91 -41.79
C MET A 1104 16.76 -30.53 -42.91
N PRO A 1105 16.88 -29.24 -43.27
CA PRO A 1105 17.83 -28.82 -44.29
C PRO A 1105 19.28 -29.01 -43.82
N PRO A 1106 20.24 -29.21 -44.75
CA PRO A 1106 21.66 -29.21 -44.41
C PRO A 1106 22.11 -27.85 -43.89
N HIS A 1107 22.87 -27.83 -42.79
CA HIS A 1107 23.46 -26.62 -42.23
C HIS A 1107 24.85 -26.35 -42.81
N VAL A 1108 24.86 -25.91 -44.08
CA VAL A 1108 26.10 -25.62 -44.84
C VAL A 1108 26.86 -24.38 -44.33
N ASP A 1109 26.19 -23.52 -43.58
CA ASP A 1109 26.70 -22.28 -42.99
C ASP A 1109 27.51 -22.50 -41.70
N LEU A 1110 27.41 -23.69 -41.10
CA LEU A 1110 28.17 -24.06 -39.92
C LEU A 1110 29.50 -24.70 -40.30
N ASP A 1111 30.60 -24.10 -39.82
CA ASP A 1111 31.93 -24.69 -39.90
C ASP A 1111 32.09 -25.91 -38.96
N ASP A 1112 33.21 -26.63 -39.10
CA ASP A 1112 33.45 -27.86 -38.34
C ASP A 1112 33.45 -27.65 -36.82
N GLN A 1113 33.90 -26.47 -36.36
CA GLN A 1113 33.94 -26.15 -34.94
C GLN A 1113 32.53 -25.91 -34.39
N LYS A 1114 31.71 -25.11 -35.08
CA LYS A 1114 30.32 -24.84 -34.69
C LYS A 1114 29.46 -26.10 -34.65
N ILE A 1115 29.61 -27.00 -35.63
CA ILE A 1115 28.92 -28.29 -35.62
C ILE A 1115 29.38 -29.13 -34.43
N SER A 1116 30.69 -29.17 -34.15
CA SER A 1116 31.20 -29.93 -33.01
C SER A 1116 30.72 -29.39 -31.66
N ASP A 1117 30.66 -28.06 -31.50
CA ASP A 1117 30.20 -27.40 -30.28
C ASP A 1117 28.69 -27.61 -30.06
N VAL A 1118 27.85 -27.41 -31.10
CA VAL A 1118 26.38 -27.59 -30.96
C VAL A 1118 26.01 -29.04 -30.72
N LEU A 1119 26.66 -29.99 -31.41
CA LEU A 1119 26.41 -31.42 -31.18
C LEU A 1119 26.90 -31.88 -29.81
N THR A 1120 28.03 -31.37 -29.33
CA THR A 1120 28.50 -31.63 -27.96
C THR A 1120 27.50 -31.10 -26.93
N TYR A 1121 27.03 -29.87 -27.12
CA TYR A 1121 26.03 -29.26 -26.23
C TYR A 1121 24.74 -30.10 -26.17
N VAL A 1122 24.13 -30.44 -27.30
CA VAL A 1122 22.86 -31.21 -27.28
C VAL A 1122 23.05 -32.66 -26.81
N ARG A 1123 24.23 -33.26 -27.00
CA ARG A 1123 24.57 -34.62 -26.51
C ARG A 1123 24.81 -34.69 -25.01
N GLN A 1124 25.03 -33.55 -24.34
CA GLN A 1124 25.38 -33.47 -22.92
C GLN A 1124 24.41 -32.61 -22.10
N THR A 1125 23.39 -32.04 -22.74
CA THR A 1125 22.35 -31.22 -22.11
C THR A 1125 21.07 -32.04 -21.90
N TRP A 1126 20.17 -31.57 -21.04
CA TRP A 1126 18.91 -32.25 -20.69
C TRP A 1126 19.18 -33.65 -20.09
N SER A 1127 18.42 -34.68 -20.48
CA SER A 1127 18.64 -36.06 -20.06
C SER A 1127 19.79 -36.76 -20.81
N ASN A 1128 20.28 -36.17 -21.91
CA ASN A 1128 21.36 -36.75 -22.72
C ASN A 1128 22.70 -36.80 -21.95
N ASP A 1129 23.38 -37.94 -22.08
CA ASP A 1129 24.68 -38.21 -21.48
C ASP A 1129 25.57 -38.99 -22.46
N ALA A 1130 26.10 -38.29 -23.46
CA ALA A 1130 26.95 -38.87 -24.49
C ALA A 1130 28.29 -38.12 -24.67
N SER A 1131 29.26 -38.79 -25.29
CA SER A 1131 30.58 -38.23 -25.55
C SER A 1131 30.52 -36.97 -26.41
N ALA A 1132 31.46 -36.05 -26.16
CA ALA A 1132 31.64 -34.86 -26.98
C ALA A 1132 31.98 -35.21 -28.43
N VAL A 1133 31.59 -34.32 -29.34
CA VAL A 1133 31.97 -34.36 -30.75
C VAL A 1133 33.15 -33.43 -30.97
N THR A 1134 34.18 -33.91 -31.65
CA THR A 1134 35.37 -33.10 -31.98
C THR A 1134 35.26 -32.53 -33.39
N ALA A 1135 35.86 -31.36 -33.64
CA ALA A 1135 35.93 -30.78 -34.98
C ALA A 1135 36.63 -31.71 -36.00
N ALA A 1136 37.58 -32.54 -35.56
CA ALA A 1136 38.23 -33.54 -36.40
C ALA A 1136 37.26 -34.61 -36.91
N GLN A 1137 36.35 -35.10 -36.05
CA GLN A 1137 35.30 -36.04 -36.45
C GLN A 1137 34.33 -35.41 -37.46
N VAL A 1138 33.96 -34.14 -37.25
CA VAL A 1138 33.12 -33.40 -38.20
C VAL A 1138 33.80 -33.29 -39.56
N LYS A 1139 35.09 -32.91 -39.57
CA LYS A 1139 35.88 -32.78 -40.80
C LYS A 1139 35.99 -34.09 -41.57
N GLU A 1140 36.18 -35.21 -40.88
CA GLU A 1140 36.25 -36.54 -41.50
C GLU A 1140 34.92 -36.95 -42.14
N VAL A 1141 33.79 -36.74 -41.44
CA VAL A 1141 32.45 -37.01 -41.99
C VAL A 1141 32.16 -36.07 -43.17
N ARG A 1142 32.49 -34.77 -43.05
CA ARG A 1142 32.31 -33.79 -44.13
C ARG A 1142 33.08 -34.17 -45.40
N ALA A 1143 34.33 -34.65 -45.26
CA ALA A 1143 35.13 -35.10 -46.38
C ALA A 1143 34.52 -36.32 -47.10
N ARG A 1144 33.94 -37.26 -46.36
CA ARG A 1144 33.22 -38.42 -46.92
C ARG A 1144 31.93 -38.04 -47.64
N MET A 1145 31.35 -36.88 -47.30
CA MET A 1145 30.06 -36.42 -47.83
C MET A 1145 30.17 -35.37 -48.94
N LYS A 1146 31.39 -35.01 -49.39
CA LYS A 1146 31.64 -33.89 -50.31
C LYS A 1146 30.81 -33.93 -51.61
N ASP A 1147 30.44 -35.12 -52.08
CA ASP A 1147 29.74 -35.34 -53.34
C ASP A 1147 28.21 -35.51 -53.16
N ARG A 1148 27.71 -35.50 -51.91
CA ARG A 1148 26.28 -35.69 -51.61
C ARG A 1148 25.49 -34.40 -51.82
N LYS A 1149 24.40 -34.47 -52.59
CA LYS A 1149 23.56 -33.31 -52.97
C LYS A 1149 22.13 -33.36 -52.41
N THR A 1150 21.72 -34.46 -51.80
CA THR A 1150 20.37 -34.67 -51.27
C THR A 1150 20.39 -35.00 -49.79
N PRO A 1151 19.38 -34.59 -49.00
CA PRO A 1151 19.25 -34.99 -47.60
C PRO A 1151 19.26 -36.50 -47.41
N TRP A 1152 19.68 -36.96 -46.23
CA TRP A 1152 19.61 -38.36 -45.85
C TRP A 1152 18.16 -38.82 -45.69
N THR A 1153 17.90 -40.11 -45.92
CA THR A 1153 16.72 -40.80 -45.42
C THR A 1153 17.10 -41.69 -44.23
N ALA A 1154 16.12 -42.07 -43.39
CA ALA A 1154 16.37 -42.98 -42.26
C ALA A 1154 17.06 -44.27 -42.71
N SER A 1155 16.58 -44.87 -43.80
CA SER A 1155 17.12 -46.12 -44.37
C SER A 1155 18.60 -46.00 -44.78
N GLU A 1156 19.00 -44.89 -45.42
CA GLU A 1156 20.41 -44.67 -45.80
C GLU A 1156 21.35 -44.51 -44.60
N LEU A 1157 20.81 -44.07 -43.45
CA LEU A 1157 21.53 -43.94 -42.19
C LEU A 1157 21.43 -45.20 -41.31
N GLY A 1158 20.83 -46.28 -41.84
CA GLY A 1158 20.66 -47.55 -41.12
C GLY A 1158 19.63 -47.48 -39.99
N ARG A 1159 18.58 -46.66 -40.14
CA ARG A 1159 17.52 -46.42 -39.16
C ARG A 1159 16.12 -46.77 -39.67
#